data_AF-A0A9R1VKB1-F1
#
_entry.id   AF-A0A9R1VKB1-F1
#
_cell.length_a   1.000
_cell.length_b   1.000
_cell.length_c   1.000
_cell.angle_alpha   90.00
_cell.angle_beta   90.00
_cell.angle_gamma   90.00
#
_symmetry.space_group_name_H-M   'P 1'
#
loop_
_entity.id
_entity.type
_entity.pdbx_description
1 polymer ?
#
loop_
_entity_poly.entity_id
_entity_poly.type
_entity_poly.pdbx_seq_one_letter_code
_entity_poly.pdbx_strand_id
1 'polypeptide(L)'
;MGSWSLLAASSQVHVAVVSQILSFLFFLFFSKGALGVTFNIVNDCGFTIWPVIISTTSLNETTFELTKGSSRSFQAQSVWLGSIWGQTGCNYNRSGKWSCATGDCRINGTNDMACSVYDVTIPATVVDFRINQTEIHSQDFYHVNIAQGYNLPILVEATSGSGSSLRSCAKTGCVEDLNQRCPTELSSANGKVCMSACLAFGSPEYCCSDSFSSPSSCKPTAYDQLFRSACPRSFTYSTPSDLWDLETTTFTCNGADYTIRFCAPADSFSTIKLGGQLKSTDQLVSVRGNFTLGFFGEDYSYLGIWYTSDVQSTKVWVANPNAPIISTPGTHTLSISAKTGDLVISAGSKTLMRITDVKLGANANVTATLEDNGNFRLINQVDKRVLWQSFDHPSNVLLPGMKLGYDMTTGQNWTLTCWLSNENPKSGPFTLSWEPTQKGSQRLVIRRRGRSYWTSGNLNNQIFQYMFALNGPGSQSMYNLTFVFNNKERYFSYDGNIAALPMWILTPKGQIRDINNATAWSPEFCYGYDSGNGCMESSLPQCRTENDNFSKKNGDFAQDRTKSATDGNSSLSINDCFVKCWNDCNCVGFSSSTINGSGCVIWTGINSFLVNPHDNSTSKYVISQNLGNRNTGNKTQKSKNWIWISISVFIPLVFLCFGALWYIKKRKHRQKGYERRKRDEYFLELTTSESFKDIHQLEPDGVKGNDLLLFSFASIMAATNDFSFQNKLGQGGFGPVYKGKLSDGREIAIKRLSRTSSQGLVEFKNELVLIAKLQHTNLVRVLGCCIHGEEKMLIYEYMPNKSLDFFVFDKNRKAELDWPKRFIIIEGIAQGLLYLHKYSRMKVIHRDLKANNILLDESMNPKISDFGMARICEQNVTEAMTNRVVGTYGYMSPEYAMRGVFSIKSDIFSFGVLILEIVSGRRNSSFVNLDDTYSLIGYAWVLWQQGDSLELKDLSLGNTCDEQQFLRTVHVALLCVQENAIDRPTTSEMISMLLNDSISLPTPNRPTFLMGGGDSKSTSYETKAEDFSVNNVTISVVGSR
;
A
#
# COMPACT_ATOMS: atom_id res chain seq x y z
N MET A 1 -79.11 -49.51 -5.06
CA MET A 1 -80.05 -48.52 -4.49
C MET A 1 -79.36 -47.87 -3.28
N GLY A 2 -79.32 -46.55 -3.10
CA GLY A 2 -79.77 -45.48 -3.99
C GLY A 2 -80.12 -44.21 -3.21
N SER A 3 -79.25 -43.19 -3.25
CA SER A 3 -79.33 -41.94 -2.46
C SER A 3 -78.99 -42.06 -0.95
N TRP A 4 -78.73 -40.90 -0.32
CA TRP A 4 -78.41 -40.67 1.11
C TRP A 4 -77.09 -41.23 1.69
N SER A 5 -75.93 -40.68 1.29
CA SER A 5 -74.66 -40.91 2.01
C SER A 5 -73.57 -39.81 1.84
N LEU A 6 -73.95 -38.54 1.60
CA LEU A 6 -73.00 -37.50 1.11
C LEU A 6 -72.84 -36.23 1.98
N LEU A 7 -73.24 -36.25 3.26
CA LEU A 7 -73.05 -35.11 4.20
C LEU A 7 -72.26 -35.43 5.48
N ALA A 8 -71.70 -36.64 5.60
CA ALA A 8 -70.96 -37.07 6.80
C ALA A 8 -69.42 -36.97 6.69
N ALA A 9 -68.88 -36.55 5.53
CA ALA A 9 -67.46 -36.73 5.20
C ALA A 9 -66.51 -35.59 5.64
N SER A 10 -66.99 -34.36 5.85
CA SER A 10 -66.13 -33.20 6.13
C SER A 10 -65.71 -33.04 7.60
N SER A 11 -66.47 -33.61 8.54
CA SER A 11 -66.23 -33.43 9.98
C SER A 11 -65.07 -34.28 10.51
N GLN A 12 -65.04 -35.57 10.18
CA GLN A 12 -64.04 -36.50 10.75
C GLN A 12 -62.60 -36.23 10.27
N VAL A 13 -62.39 -35.71 9.06
CA VAL A 13 -61.05 -35.36 8.56
C VAL A 13 -60.42 -34.26 9.40
N HIS A 14 -61.18 -33.22 9.77
CA HIS A 14 -60.68 -32.17 10.65
C HIS A 14 -60.36 -32.69 12.06
N VAL A 15 -61.21 -33.56 12.64
CA VAL A 15 -60.93 -34.13 13.97
C VAL A 15 -59.69 -35.04 13.95
N ALA A 16 -59.52 -35.87 12.91
CA ALA A 16 -58.34 -36.73 12.77
C ALA A 16 -57.04 -35.93 12.59
N VAL A 17 -57.04 -34.92 11.71
CA VAL A 17 -55.87 -34.05 11.48
C VAL A 17 -55.56 -33.19 12.71
N VAL A 18 -56.57 -32.62 13.37
CA VAL A 18 -56.37 -31.85 14.61
C VAL A 18 -55.91 -32.76 15.75
N SER A 19 -56.37 -34.01 15.84
CA SER A 19 -55.88 -34.97 16.84
C SER A 19 -54.44 -35.40 16.55
N GLN A 20 -54.04 -35.59 15.29
CA GLN A 20 -52.66 -35.89 14.94
C GLN A 20 -51.74 -34.69 15.19
N ILE A 21 -52.15 -33.48 14.80
CA ILE A 21 -51.42 -32.24 15.11
C ILE A 21 -51.34 -32.01 16.62
N LEU A 22 -52.40 -32.26 17.38
CA LEU A 22 -52.37 -32.17 18.84
C LEU A 22 -51.50 -33.25 19.46
N SER A 23 -51.46 -34.49 18.98
CA SER A 23 -50.49 -35.50 19.45
C SER A 23 -49.05 -35.14 19.10
N PHE A 24 -48.79 -34.56 17.92
CA PHE A 24 -47.46 -34.11 17.52
C PHE A 24 -47.00 -32.90 18.37
N LEU A 25 -47.91 -31.97 18.64
CA LEU A 25 -47.69 -30.86 19.57
C LEU A 25 -47.58 -31.35 21.02
N PHE A 26 -48.33 -32.36 21.46
CA PHE A 26 -48.17 -32.94 22.80
C PHE A 26 -46.80 -33.61 22.95
N PHE A 27 -46.31 -34.29 21.91
CA PHE A 27 -44.92 -34.76 21.89
C PHE A 27 -43.92 -33.60 22.02
N LEU A 28 -44.10 -32.51 21.25
CA LEU A 28 -43.23 -31.33 21.32
C LEU A 28 -43.32 -30.53 22.63
N PHE A 29 -44.46 -30.55 23.33
CA PHE A 29 -44.67 -29.82 24.60
C PHE A 29 -44.43 -30.66 25.86
N PHE A 30 -44.59 -31.98 25.80
CA PHE A 30 -44.30 -32.91 26.91
C PHE A 30 -42.97 -33.67 26.76
N SER A 31 -42.21 -33.50 25.68
CA SER A 31 -40.77 -33.84 25.66
C SER A 31 -39.91 -32.85 26.48
N LYS A 32 -40.43 -32.31 27.59
CA LYS A 32 -39.63 -31.81 28.72
C LYS A 32 -39.15 -32.97 29.61
N GLY A 33 -38.72 -34.07 28.98
CA GLY A 33 -37.66 -34.88 29.56
C GLY A 33 -36.39 -34.02 29.65
N ALA A 34 -35.50 -34.34 30.59
CA ALA A 34 -34.30 -33.54 30.80
C ALA A 34 -33.50 -33.37 29.50
N LEU A 35 -33.23 -32.12 29.13
CA LEU A 35 -32.43 -31.78 27.96
C LEU A 35 -31.01 -32.29 28.17
N GLY A 36 -30.72 -33.45 27.57
CA GLY A 36 -29.38 -33.99 27.43
C GLY A 36 -28.61 -33.25 26.34
N VAL A 37 -27.28 -33.40 26.35
CA VAL A 37 -26.40 -32.86 25.32
C VAL A 37 -26.08 -33.94 24.30
N THR A 38 -26.28 -33.66 23.02
CA THR A 38 -25.87 -34.57 21.95
C THR A 38 -24.37 -34.45 21.71
N PHE A 39 -23.67 -35.59 21.73
CA PHE A 39 -22.29 -35.70 21.28
C PHE A 39 -22.24 -36.52 19.99
N ASN A 40 -21.68 -35.96 18.93
CA ASN A 40 -21.57 -36.60 17.62
C ASN A 40 -20.10 -36.83 17.25
N ILE A 41 -19.64 -38.09 17.26
CA ILE A 41 -18.26 -38.45 16.95
C ILE A 41 -18.17 -38.84 15.47
N VAL A 42 -17.19 -38.28 14.75
CA VAL A 42 -16.95 -38.48 13.31
C VAL A 42 -15.53 -38.95 13.07
N ASN A 43 -15.36 -39.98 12.24
CA ASN A 43 -14.05 -40.43 11.78
C ASN A 43 -13.74 -39.90 10.36
N ASP A 44 -13.05 -38.77 10.26
CA ASP A 44 -12.53 -38.24 9.00
C ASP A 44 -11.15 -38.88 8.62
N CYS A 45 -10.60 -39.79 9.44
CA CYS A 45 -9.30 -40.45 9.21
C CYS A 45 -9.29 -41.39 8.01
N GLY A 46 -8.08 -41.64 7.48
CA GLY A 46 -7.84 -42.61 6.40
C GLY A 46 -8.06 -44.08 6.77
N PHE A 47 -8.38 -44.38 8.03
CA PHE A 47 -8.40 -45.72 8.65
C PHE A 47 -9.47 -45.80 9.75
N THR A 48 -9.80 -47.02 10.20
CA THR A 48 -10.69 -47.24 11.36
C THR A 48 -10.04 -46.77 12.66
N ILE A 49 -10.84 -46.11 13.49
CA ILE A 49 -10.48 -45.71 14.86
C ILE A 49 -11.44 -46.36 15.86
N TRP A 50 -11.04 -46.40 17.13
CA TRP A 50 -11.90 -46.82 18.23
C TRP A 50 -12.02 -45.66 19.23
N PRO A 51 -13.10 -44.85 19.17
CA PRO A 51 -13.31 -43.79 20.14
C PRO A 51 -13.60 -44.38 21.52
N VAL A 52 -12.98 -43.80 22.54
CA VAL A 52 -13.19 -44.13 23.95
C VAL A 52 -13.84 -42.94 24.65
N ILE A 53 -14.81 -43.20 25.53
CA ILE A 53 -15.54 -42.22 26.32
C ILE A 53 -15.49 -42.65 27.79
N ILE A 54 -15.00 -41.76 28.65
CA ILE A 54 -15.13 -41.88 30.11
C ILE A 54 -15.99 -40.73 30.62
N SER A 55 -16.87 -41.00 31.58
CA SER A 55 -17.58 -39.95 32.32
C SER A 55 -17.92 -40.35 33.75
N THR A 56 -18.24 -39.37 34.59
CA THR A 56 -18.73 -39.59 35.96
C THR A 56 -20.10 -40.28 36.01
N THR A 57 -20.88 -40.18 34.93
CA THR A 57 -22.14 -40.92 34.72
C THR A 57 -21.89 -42.21 33.94
N SER A 58 -22.66 -43.26 34.20
CA SER A 58 -22.60 -44.51 33.41
C SER A 58 -23.17 -44.32 32.00
N LEU A 59 -22.42 -44.83 31.01
CA LEU A 59 -22.83 -44.92 29.60
C LEU A 59 -22.91 -46.40 29.20
N ASN A 60 -23.83 -46.75 28.29
CA ASN A 60 -24.05 -48.15 27.88
C ASN A 60 -22.88 -48.75 27.09
N GLU A 61 -22.12 -47.92 26.39
CA GLU A 61 -20.90 -48.30 25.66
C GLU A 61 -19.84 -47.22 25.89
N THR A 62 -18.67 -47.60 26.42
CA THR A 62 -17.54 -46.69 26.63
C THR A 62 -16.48 -46.76 25.52
N THR A 63 -16.55 -47.75 24.63
CA THR A 63 -15.66 -47.89 23.47
C THR A 63 -16.43 -48.56 22.32
N PHE A 64 -16.17 -48.16 21.06
CA PHE A 64 -16.76 -48.80 19.89
C PHE A 64 -15.88 -48.65 18.64
N GLU A 65 -16.13 -49.44 17.60
CA GLU A 65 -15.46 -49.28 16.30
C GLU A 65 -16.12 -48.15 15.48
N LEU A 66 -15.31 -47.29 14.86
CA LEU A 66 -15.76 -46.25 13.93
C LEU A 66 -14.92 -46.29 12.65
N THR A 67 -15.50 -46.88 11.59
CA THR A 67 -14.85 -47.02 10.28
C THR A 67 -14.64 -45.68 9.56
N LYS A 68 -13.72 -45.63 8.58
CA LYS A 68 -13.44 -44.43 7.77
C LYS A 68 -14.70 -43.78 7.21
N GLY A 69 -14.90 -42.48 7.46
CA GLY A 69 -16.01 -41.69 6.95
C GLY A 69 -17.36 -41.96 7.66
N SER A 70 -17.37 -42.75 8.72
CA SER A 70 -18.57 -43.00 9.53
C SER A 70 -18.65 -42.07 10.74
N SER A 71 -19.87 -41.88 11.25
CA SER A 71 -20.16 -41.07 12.43
C SER A 71 -21.16 -41.76 13.35
N ARG A 72 -21.01 -41.59 14.66
CA ARG A 72 -21.94 -42.11 15.67
C ARG A 72 -22.21 -41.04 16.71
N SER A 73 -23.50 -40.82 17.03
CA SER A 73 -23.93 -39.88 18.06
C SER A 73 -24.41 -40.61 19.31
N PHE A 74 -24.22 -39.99 20.48
CA PHE A 74 -24.78 -40.42 21.76
C PHE A 74 -25.37 -39.21 22.52
N GLN A 75 -26.14 -39.50 23.58
CA GLN A 75 -26.76 -38.50 24.44
C GLN A 75 -26.13 -38.56 25.83
N ALA A 76 -25.69 -37.41 26.35
CA ALA A 76 -25.23 -37.26 27.73
C ALA A 76 -26.37 -36.76 28.63
N GLN A 77 -26.26 -37.03 29.95
CA GLN A 77 -27.19 -36.48 30.93
C GLN A 77 -27.03 -34.96 31.08
N SER A 78 -28.03 -34.30 31.66
CA SER A 78 -28.09 -32.83 31.75
C SER A 78 -27.04 -32.20 32.67
N VAL A 79 -26.20 -32.98 33.35
CA VAL A 79 -24.95 -32.56 34.00
C VAL A 79 -23.93 -33.63 33.63
N TRP A 80 -22.80 -33.24 33.02
CA TRP A 80 -21.85 -34.22 32.47
C TRP A 80 -20.40 -33.78 32.62
N LEU A 81 -19.58 -34.68 33.15
CA LEU A 81 -18.12 -34.55 33.26
C LEU A 81 -17.51 -35.76 32.57
N GLY A 82 -16.76 -35.54 31.49
CA GLY A 82 -16.24 -36.65 30.69
C GLY A 82 -15.11 -36.28 29.73
N SER A 83 -14.37 -37.32 29.36
CA SER A 83 -13.15 -37.28 28.55
C SER A 83 -13.31 -38.24 27.36
N ILE A 84 -12.92 -37.79 26.16
CA ILE A 84 -13.08 -38.54 24.91
C ILE A 84 -11.74 -38.53 24.13
N TRP A 85 -11.28 -39.69 23.67
CA TRP A 85 -10.11 -39.82 22.79
C TRP A 85 -10.32 -40.95 21.77
N GLY A 86 -9.32 -41.21 20.93
CA GLY A 86 -9.39 -42.26 19.90
C GLY A 86 -8.17 -43.17 19.90
N GLN A 87 -8.39 -44.48 19.87
CA GLN A 87 -7.35 -45.50 19.72
C GLN A 87 -7.20 -45.93 18.26
N THR A 88 -5.99 -46.33 17.86
CA THR A 88 -5.70 -46.85 16.51
C THR A 88 -4.97 -48.20 16.53
N GLY A 89 -5.10 -48.94 15.43
CA GLY A 89 -4.42 -50.22 15.24
C GLY A 89 -4.85 -51.29 16.23
N CYS A 90 -6.10 -51.25 16.70
CA CYS A 90 -6.65 -52.21 17.65
C CYS A 90 -6.93 -53.57 16.98
N ASN A 91 -6.68 -54.64 17.72
CA ASN A 91 -7.08 -56.00 17.34
C ASN A 91 -7.23 -56.90 18.56
N TYR A 92 -7.82 -58.08 18.34
CA TYR A 92 -7.61 -59.22 19.23
C TYR A 92 -6.29 -59.89 18.85
N ASN A 93 -5.39 -59.99 19.83
CA ASN A 93 -4.10 -60.65 19.64
C ASN A 93 -4.26 -62.19 19.53
N ARG A 94 -3.14 -62.90 19.32
CA ARG A 94 -3.15 -64.38 19.16
C ARG A 94 -3.67 -65.17 20.38
N SER A 95 -3.87 -64.54 21.54
CA SER A 95 -4.46 -65.15 22.73
C SER A 95 -5.86 -64.61 23.04
N GLY A 96 -6.55 -63.99 22.06
CA GLY A 96 -7.91 -63.47 22.22
C GLY A 96 -8.02 -62.24 23.12
N LYS A 97 -6.91 -61.57 23.48
CA LYS A 97 -6.90 -60.33 24.28
C LYS A 97 -7.00 -59.13 23.34
N TRP A 98 -7.92 -58.20 23.63
CA TRP A 98 -7.97 -56.88 22.98
C TRP A 98 -6.69 -56.09 23.29
N SER A 99 -6.11 -55.44 22.27
CA SER A 99 -4.99 -54.52 22.44
C SER A 99 -4.93 -53.51 21.30
N CYS A 100 -4.49 -52.28 21.61
CA CYS A 100 -4.38 -51.18 20.66
C CYS A 100 -2.93 -50.68 20.57
N ALA A 101 -2.48 -50.35 19.36
CA ALA A 101 -1.14 -49.81 19.16
C ALA A 101 -0.91 -48.50 19.92
N THR A 102 -1.97 -47.72 20.14
CA THR A 102 -1.96 -46.43 20.85
C THR A 102 -2.62 -46.54 22.23
N GLY A 103 -2.22 -47.56 23.01
CA GLY A 103 -2.60 -47.74 24.42
C GLY A 103 -3.88 -48.56 24.66
N ASP A 104 -3.80 -49.57 25.53
CA ASP A 104 -4.93 -50.39 25.97
C ASP A 104 -5.68 -49.74 27.15
N CYS A 105 -6.99 -50.00 27.29
CA CYS A 105 -7.66 -49.92 28.59
C CYS A 105 -7.40 -51.20 29.39
N ARG A 106 -7.03 -51.08 30.67
CA ARG A 106 -6.59 -52.22 31.50
C ARG A 106 -7.37 -52.30 32.81
N ILE A 107 -8.58 -52.83 32.76
CA ILE A 107 -9.38 -53.05 33.98
C ILE A 107 -8.88 -54.34 34.67
N ASN A 108 -8.28 -54.25 35.86
CA ASN A 108 -7.94 -55.41 36.73
C ASN A 108 -7.25 -56.62 36.04
N GLY A 109 -6.56 -56.40 34.91
CA GLY A 109 -5.95 -57.47 34.10
C GLY A 109 -6.91 -58.26 33.19
N THR A 110 -8.22 -57.97 33.18
CA THR A 110 -9.16 -58.52 32.18
C THR A 110 -9.08 -57.74 30.86
N ASN A 111 -9.59 -58.34 29.79
CA ASN A 111 -9.21 -58.00 28.40
C ASN A 111 -10.37 -57.50 27.54
N ASP A 112 -11.31 -56.81 28.18
CA ASP A 112 -12.53 -56.30 27.54
C ASP A 112 -12.27 -55.04 26.69
N MET A 113 -13.17 -54.78 25.75
CA MET A 113 -13.12 -53.58 24.91
C MET A 113 -13.52 -52.30 25.69
N ALA A 114 -14.26 -52.44 26.79
CA ALA A 114 -14.75 -51.33 27.58
C ALA A 114 -13.69 -50.77 28.55
N CYS A 115 -13.74 -49.46 28.80
CA CYS A 115 -12.84 -48.74 29.70
C CYS A 115 -13.55 -48.35 30.99
N SER A 116 -12.83 -48.30 32.11
CA SER A 116 -13.33 -47.93 33.45
C SER A 116 -12.58 -46.73 34.01
N VAL A 117 -13.27 -45.90 34.80
CA VAL A 117 -12.77 -44.62 35.34
C VAL A 117 -11.51 -44.76 36.20
N TYR A 118 -11.29 -45.94 36.81
CA TYR A 118 -10.29 -46.14 37.86
C TYR A 118 -8.92 -46.66 37.38
N ASP A 119 -8.80 -47.09 36.11
CA ASP A 119 -7.72 -48.01 35.69
C ASP A 119 -7.20 -47.70 34.26
N VAL A 120 -7.00 -46.40 33.96
CA VAL A 120 -6.69 -45.90 32.62
C VAL A 120 -5.48 -44.98 32.60
N THR A 121 -4.43 -45.40 31.88
CA THR A 121 -3.38 -44.51 31.38
C THR A 121 -3.88 -43.84 30.10
N ILE A 122 -4.18 -42.54 30.15
CA ILE A 122 -4.84 -41.82 29.06
C ILE A 122 -3.83 -41.65 27.89
N PRO A 123 -4.06 -42.26 26.71
CA PRO A 123 -2.99 -42.52 25.75
C PRO A 123 -2.93 -41.46 24.63
N ALA A 124 -2.77 -40.20 25.03
CA ALA A 124 -2.55 -39.03 24.18
C ALA A 124 -3.72 -38.56 23.27
N THR A 125 -3.73 -37.24 22.99
CA THR A 125 -4.84 -36.40 22.48
C THR A 125 -6.24 -36.69 23.04
N VAL A 126 -6.69 -35.86 23.98
CA VAL A 126 -7.96 -36.01 24.73
C VAL A 126 -8.86 -34.80 24.52
N VAL A 127 -10.17 -34.97 24.56
CA VAL A 127 -11.16 -33.89 24.67
C VAL A 127 -11.84 -33.98 26.03
N ASP A 128 -11.82 -32.91 26.81
CA ASP A 128 -12.38 -32.85 28.16
C ASP A 128 -13.54 -31.85 28.24
N PHE A 129 -14.69 -32.29 28.77
CA PHE A 129 -15.95 -31.54 28.88
C PHE A 129 -16.42 -31.38 30.33
N ARG A 130 -17.03 -30.23 30.64
CA ARG A 130 -17.74 -29.95 31.90
C ARG A 130 -19.07 -29.22 31.61
N ILE A 131 -20.15 -29.97 31.55
CA ILE A 131 -21.49 -29.50 31.17
C ILE A 131 -22.35 -29.21 32.41
N ASN A 132 -22.98 -28.04 32.43
CA ASN A 132 -24.04 -27.60 33.34
C ASN A 132 -23.73 -27.82 34.83
N GLN A 133 -22.68 -27.15 35.30
CA GLN A 133 -22.28 -27.20 36.72
C GLN A 133 -23.40 -26.56 37.57
N THR A 134 -23.72 -27.15 38.73
CA THR A 134 -25.00 -26.92 39.44
C THR A 134 -25.12 -25.60 40.20
N GLU A 135 -24.40 -24.56 39.78
CA GLU A 135 -24.44 -23.21 40.36
C GLU A 135 -25.11 -22.21 39.42
N ILE A 136 -25.85 -21.28 40.01
CA ILE A 136 -26.46 -20.17 39.29
C ILE A 136 -25.33 -19.32 38.68
N HIS A 137 -25.37 -19.10 37.36
CA HIS A 137 -24.33 -18.48 36.51
C HIS A 137 -23.19 -19.39 36.00
N SER A 138 -23.27 -20.72 36.13
CA SER A 138 -22.28 -21.60 35.49
C SER A 138 -22.30 -21.53 33.95
N GLN A 139 -21.21 -21.99 33.33
CA GLN A 139 -21.10 -22.18 31.89
C GLN A 139 -20.72 -23.63 31.57
N ASP A 140 -21.08 -24.08 30.37
CA ASP A 140 -20.58 -25.33 29.79
C ASP A 140 -19.13 -25.09 29.31
N PHE A 141 -18.16 -25.92 29.71
CA PHE A 141 -16.75 -25.79 29.33
C PHE A 141 -16.26 -26.99 28.51
N TYR A 142 -15.36 -26.74 27.54
CA TYR A 142 -14.71 -27.78 26.75
C TYR A 142 -13.31 -27.35 26.29
N HIS A 143 -12.39 -28.31 26.20
CA HIS A 143 -11.05 -28.11 25.64
C HIS A 143 -10.46 -29.42 25.10
N VAL A 144 -9.37 -29.33 24.35
CA VAL A 144 -8.57 -30.48 23.90
C VAL A 144 -7.23 -30.44 24.61
N ASN A 145 -6.79 -31.56 25.15
CA ASN A 145 -5.64 -31.71 26.04
C ASN A 145 -4.61 -32.65 25.39
N ILE A 146 -3.36 -32.17 25.29
CA ILE A 146 -2.21 -32.92 24.75
C ILE A 146 -0.99 -32.88 25.69
N ALA A 147 -1.13 -32.44 26.93
CA ALA A 147 -0.02 -32.33 27.89
C ALA A 147 0.61 -33.70 28.25
N GLN A 148 -0.12 -34.79 28.05
CA GLN A 148 0.38 -36.17 28.19
C GLN A 148 0.92 -36.75 26.87
N GLY A 149 0.80 -36.04 25.76
CA GLY A 149 1.22 -36.49 24.43
C GLY A 149 0.16 -36.28 23.35
N TYR A 150 0.55 -36.58 22.11
CA TYR A 150 -0.29 -36.55 20.92
C TYR A 150 -0.40 -37.95 20.26
N ASN A 151 -1.58 -38.27 19.71
CA ASN A 151 -1.87 -39.53 19.02
C ASN A 151 -2.64 -39.26 17.70
N LEU A 152 -3.85 -38.70 17.81
CA LEU A 152 -4.69 -38.34 16.65
C LEU A 152 -4.94 -36.83 16.58
N PRO A 153 -5.23 -36.26 15.39
CA PRO A 153 -5.78 -34.93 15.28
C PRO A 153 -7.24 -34.96 15.73
N ILE A 154 -7.67 -33.99 16.53
CA ILE A 154 -9.05 -33.85 17.00
C ILE A 154 -9.51 -32.40 16.88
N LEU A 155 -10.70 -32.21 16.32
CA LEU A 155 -11.43 -30.95 16.23
C LEU A 155 -12.77 -31.07 16.96
N VAL A 156 -13.13 -30.05 17.74
CA VAL A 156 -14.40 -29.94 18.46
C VAL A 156 -15.18 -28.73 17.94
N GLU A 157 -16.44 -28.94 17.59
CA GLU A 157 -17.34 -27.95 17.02
C GLU A 157 -18.65 -27.91 17.83
N ALA A 158 -18.97 -26.79 18.47
CA ALA A 158 -20.30 -26.56 19.04
C ALA A 158 -21.29 -26.29 17.88
N THR A 159 -22.34 -27.08 17.79
CA THR A 159 -23.31 -27.05 16.66
C THR A 159 -24.56 -26.21 16.95
N SER A 160 -24.89 -26.06 18.24
CA SER A 160 -26.00 -25.26 18.78
C SER A 160 -25.51 -24.45 19.99
N GLY A 161 -26.41 -23.87 20.79
CA GLY A 161 -26.07 -23.10 22.00
C GLY A 161 -25.74 -21.62 21.77
N SER A 162 -25.36 -20.92 22.85
CA SER A 162 -25.04 -19.49 22.84
C SER A 162 -24.11 -19.08 23.98
N GLY A 163 -23.58 -17.86 23.92
CA GLY A 163 -22.83 -17.23 25.02
C GLY A 163 -22.46 -15.79 24.70
N SER A 164 -21.98 -15.06 25.71
CA SER A 164 -21.72 -13.61 25.65
C SER A 164 -20.25 -13.23 25.47
N SER A 165 -19.33 -14.19 25.38
CA SER A 165 -17.89 -13.91 25.27
C SER A 165 -17.38 -14.06 23.84
N LEU A 166 -16.26 -13.42 23.53
CA LEU A 166 -15.56 -13.56 22.24
C LEU A 166 -15.01 -14.98 21.98
N ARG A 167 -15.20 -15.92 22.92
CA ARG A 167 -14.79 -17.33 22.84
C ARG A 167 -15.98 -18.28 22.90
N SER A 168 -17.21 -17.75 23.03
CA SER A 168 -18.41 -18.57 23.13
C SER A 168 -18.65 -19.37 21.84
N CYS A 169 -18.83 -20.68 21.97
CA CYS A 169 -19.14 -21.61 20.87
C CYS A 169 -18.06 -21.71 19.76
N ALA A 170 -16.86 -21.18 20.00
CA ALA A 170 -15.75 -21.23 19.05
C ALA A 170 -15.06 -22.61 19.01
N LYS A 171 -14.77 -23.10 17.80
CA LYS A 171 -14.11 -24.40 17.56
C LYS A 171 -12.76 -24.51 18.29
N THR A 172 -12.43 -25.69 18.79
CA THR A 172 -11.15 -25.96 19.49
C THR A 172 -10.53 -27.30 19.10
N GLY A 173 -9.25 -27.52 19.42
CA GLY A 173 -8.52 -28.75 19.11
C GLY A 173 -7.21 -28.57 18.34
N CYS A 174 -6.64 -29.70 17.91
CA CYS A 174 -5.44 -29.75 17.09
C CYS A 174 -5.67 -30.59 15.83
N VAL A 175 -5.45 -29.97 14.67
CA VAL A 175 -5.68 -30.57 13.34
C VAL A 175 -4.39 -30.82 12.55
N GLU A 176 -3.23 -30.53 13.14
CA GLU A 176 -1.92 -30.85 12.57
C GLU A 176 -1.41 -32.20 13.11
N ASP A 177 -0.88 -33.06 12.23
CA ASP A 177 -0.37 -34.38 12.59
C ASP A 177 1.04 -34.30 13.21
N LEU A 178 1.09 -34.11 14.52
CA LEU A 178 2.33 -34.03 15.29
C LEU A 178 3.21 -35.30 15.20
N ASN A 179 2.65 -36.48 14.88
CA ASN A 179 3.45 -37.71 14.76
C ASN A 179 4.55 -37.58 13.68
N GLN A 180 4.25 -36.89 12.57
CA GLN A 180 5.19 -36.68 11.45
C GLN A 180 6.35 -35.74 11.80
N ARG A 181 6.23 -34.96 12.89
CA ARG A 181 7.28 -34.07 13.41
C ARG A 181 7.75 -34.47 14.81
N CYS A 182 7.38 -35.66 15.27
CA CYS A 182 7.73 -36.11 16.61
C CYS A 182 9.24 -36.34 16.71
N PRO A 183 9.93 -35.77 17.73
CA PRO A 183 11.32 -36.09 18.00
C PRO A 183 11.50 -37.60 18.26
N THR A 184 12.63 -38.16 17.81
CA THR A 184 12.90 -39.61 17.86
C THR A 184 12.80 -40.19 19.28
N GLU A 185 13.17 -39.38 20.27
CA GLU A 185 13.19 -39.63 21.70
C GLU A 185 11.81 -39.49 22.38
N LEU A 186 10.82 -38.92 21.69
CA LEU A 186 9.41 -38.88 22.10
C LEU A 186 8.52 -39.86 21.30
N SER A 187 9.04 -40.43 20.22
CA SER A 187 8.30 -41.27 19.28
C SER A 187 8.07 -42.69 19.82
N SER A 188 6.80 -43.07 19.97
CA SER A 188 6.36 -44.39 20.45
C SER A 188 5.41 -45.09 19.48
N ALA A 189 5.05 -46.33 19.77
CA ALA A 189 4.11 -47.16 19.00
C ALA A 189 4.44 -47.28 17.49
N ASN A 190 5.73 -47.34 17.14
CA ASN A 190 6.25 -47.27 15.77
C ASN A 190 5.90 -45.96 15.03
N GLY A 191 5.99 -44.82 15.72
CA GLY A 191 5.71 -43.48 15.16
C GLY A 191 4.22 -43.14 15.09
N LYS A 192 3.39 -43.76 15.94
CA LYS A 192 1.93 -43.51 16.02
C LYS A 192 1.49 -42.70 17.24
N VAL A 193 2.39 -42.48 18.18
CA VAL A 193 2.17 -41.65 19.38
C VAL A 193 3.41 -40.82 19.59
N CYS A 194 3.24 -39.52 19.78
CA CYS A 194 4.28 -38.63 20.28
C CYS A 194 4.05 -38.38 21.77
N MET A 195 4.89 -38.97 22.61
CA MET A 195 4.80 -38.81 24.07
C MET A 195 5.17 -37.38 24.48
N SER A 196 4.62 -36.86 25.58
CA SER A 196 5.17 -35.62 26.15
C SER A 196 6.52 -35.89 26.82
N ALA A 197 7.34 -34.84 26.98
CA ALA A 197 8.67 -34.96 27.58
C ALA A 197 8.63 -35.54 29.01
N CYS A 198 7.57 -35.25 29.78
CA CYS A 198 7.34 -35.88 31.07
C CYS A 198 7.23 -37.41 30.97
N LEU A 199 6.41 -37.93 30.06
CA LEU A 199 6.26 -39.38 29.90
C LEU A 199 7.50 -40.07 29.30
N ALA A 200 8.27 -39.36 28.47
CA ALA A 200 9.46 -39.92 27.83
C ALA A 200 10.69 -39.98 28.75
N PHE A 201 10.89 -38.95 29.59
CA PHE A 201 12.10 -38.79 30.41
C PHE A 201 11.86 -38.98 31.91
N GLY A 202 10.64 -38.79 32.41
CA GLY A 202 10.28 -38.98 33.82
C GLY A 202 11.00 -38.05 34.81
N SER A 203 11.63 -36.96 34.35
CA SER A 203 12.38 -36.06 35.23
C SER A 203 11.46 -35.00 35.86
N PRO A 204 11.76 -34.52 37.08
CA PRO A 204 10.99 -33.45 37.72
C PRO A 204 10.92 -32.16 36.89
N GLU A 205 11.95 -31.86 36.10
CA GLU A 205 12.01 -30.69 35.21
C GLU A 205 10.98 -30.79 34.06
N TYR A 206 10.86 -31.96 33.42
CA TYR A 206 9.88 -32.16 32.34
C TYR A 206 8.45 -32.42 32.86
N CYS A 207 8.30 -32.91 34.09
CA CYS A 207 7.01 -33.19 34.72
C CYS A 207 6.48 -32.09 35.65
N CYS A 208 7.25 -31.01 35.85
CA CYS A 208 6.96 -29.95 36.83
C CYS A 208 6.65 -30.49 38.25
N SER A 209 7.41 -31.47 38.71
CA SER A 209 7.32 -32.01 40.07
C SER A 209 8.42 -31.45 40.98
N ASP A 210 8.28 -31.68 42.28
CA ASP A 210 9.33 -31.43 43.28
C ASP A 210 9.84 -29.97 43.25
N SER A 211 11.14 -29.74 43.01
CA SER A 211 11.72 -28.38 42.89
C SER A 211 11.19 -27.58 41.71
N PHE A 212 10.57 -28.23 40.73
CA PHE A 212 9.97 -27.64 39.54
C PHE A 212 8.43 -27.50 39.64
N SER A 213 7.84 -27.76 40.82
CA SER A 213 6.39 -27.59 41.05
C SER A 213 5.88 -26.14 41.08
N SER A 214 6.74 -25.14 40.86
CA SER A 214 6.38 -23.72 40.95
C SER A 214 6.47 -22.97 39.61
N PRO A 215 5.64 -21.94 39.40
CA PRO A 215 5.69 -21.04 38.23
C PRO A 215 7.05 -20.44 37.88
N SER A 216 7.90 -20.22 38.88
CA SER A 216 9.23 -19.63 38.68
C SER A 216 10.32 -20.66 38.39
N SER A 217 10.06 -21.95 38.68
CA SER A 217 11.03 -23.03 38.51
C SER A 217 10.75 -23.93 37.31
N CYS A 218 9.50 -24.32 37.02
CA CYS A 218 9.21 -24.96 35.73
C CYS A 218 9.17 -23.93 34.61
N LYS A 219 9.83 -24.24 33.48
CA LYS A 219 9.85 -23.38 32.29
C LYS A 219 9.53 -24.24 31.06
N PRO A 220 8.64 -23.78 30.15
CA PRO A 220 8.29 -24.54 28.95
C PRO A 220 9.53 -24.93 28.13
N THR A 221 9.75 -26.23 27.97
CA THR A 221 10.93 -26.79 27.31
C THR A 221 10.76 -26.74 25.78
N ALA A 222 11.81 -27.10 25.04
CA ALA A 222 11.74 -27.16 23.57
C ALA A 222 10.64 -28.11 23.06
N TYR A 223 10.32 -29.17 23.80
CA TYR A 223 9.26 -30.12 23.47
C TYR A 223 7.86 -29.53 23.70
N ASP A 224 7.66 -28.79 24.80
CA ASP A 224 6.39 -28.14 25.09
C ASP A 224 6.11 -27.02 24.08
N GLN A 225 7.16 -26.30 23.67
CA GLN A 225 7.10 -25.30 22.60
C GLN A 225 6.75 -25.92 21.24
N LEU A 226 7.27 -27.10 20.91
CA LEU A 226 6.88 -27.84 19.69
C LEU A 226 5.37 -28.12 19.69
N PHE A 227 4.85 -28.72 20.77
CA PHE A 227 3.43 -29.06 20.90
C PHE A 227 2.54 -27.81 20.84
N ARG A 228 2.90 -26.75 21.57
CA ARG A 228 2.19 -25.46 21.58
C ARG A 228 2.19 -24.78 20.21
N SER A 229 3.26 -24.91 19.43
CA SER A 229 3.37 -24.31 18.09
C SER A 229 2.53 -25.00 17.01
N ALA A 230 2.27 -26.31 17.16
CA ALA A 230 1.44 -27.10 16.25
C ALA A 230 -0.05 -27.11 16.67
N CYS A 231 -0.31 -27.04 17.98
CA CYS A 231 -1.64 -27.17 18.58
C CYS A 231 -2.04 -25.96 19.45
N PRO A 232 -2.01 -24.71 18.92
CA PRO A 232 -2.19 -23.47 19.71
C PRO A 232 -3.60 -23.24 20.27
N ARG A 233 -4.55 -24.14 19.99
CA ARG A 233 -5.91 -24.15 20.58
C ARG A 233 -6.12 -25.32 21.54
N SER A 234 -5.12 -26.16 21.76
CA SER A 234 -5.12 -27.24 22.74
C SER A 234 -4.31 -26.88 23.97
N PHE A 235 -4.72 -27.38 25.13
CA PHE A 235 -3.95 -27.32 26.36
C PHE A 235 -2.72 -28.24 26.25
N THR A 236 -1.51 -27.67 26.25
CA THR A 236 -0.27 -28.42 25.93
C THR A 236 0.68 -28.63 27.09
N TYR A 237 0.52 -27.93 28.21
CA TYR A 237 1.48 -27.91 29.32
C TYR A 237 0.77 -27.54 30.62
N SER A 238 1.22 -28.09 31.76
CA SER A 238 0.46 -28.08 33.00
C SER A 238 1.26 -27.53 34.19
N THR A 239 1.40 -26.21 34.30
CA THR A 239 1.88 -25.53 35.52
C THR A 239 0.80 -24.64 36.14
N PRO A 240 0.90 -24.30 37.44
CA PRO A 240 0.02 -23.29 38.07
C PRO A 240 0.16 -21.87 37.50
N SER A 241 1.20 -21.57 36.71
CA SER A 241 1.38 -20.27 36.02
C SER A 241 0.52 -20.14 34.78
N ASP A 242 0.24 -21.26 34.12
CA ASP A 242 -0.36 -21.30 32.79
C ASP A 242 -1.90 -21.14 32.86
N LEU A 243 -2.36 -20.32 33.82
CA LEU A 243 -3.65 -19.63 33.78
C LEU A 243 -3.87 -19.00 32.40
N TRP A 244 -2.82 -18.46 31.77
CA TRP A 244 -2.88 -17.97 30.39
C TRP A 244 -3.24 -19.06 29.37
N ASP A 245 -2.72 -20.29 29.46
CA ASP A 245 -3.17 -21.38 28.58
C ASP A 245 -4.55 -21.88 28.96
N LEU A 246 -4.89 -21.94 30.26
CA LEU A 246 -6.23 -22.34 30.69
C LEU A 246 -7.30 -21.35 30.18
N GLU A 247 -7.07 -20.05 30.30
CA GLU A 247 -7.95 -18.97 29.81
C GLU A 247 -7.98 -18.87 28.27
N THR A 248 -6.92 -19.31 27.57
CA THR A 248 -6.83 -19.21 26.11
C THR A 248 -7.17 -20.50 25.35
N THR A 249 -7.15 -21.66 25.99
CA THR A 249 -7.46 -22.98 25.39
C THR A 249 -8.75 -23.62 25.90
N THR A 250 -9.34 -23.09 26.99
CA THR A 250 -10.70 -23.46 27.42
C THR A 250 -11.75 -22.61 26.69
N PHE A 251 -12.80 -23.26 26.20
CA PHE A 251 -13.92 -22.64 25.50
C PHE A 251 -15.22 -22.91 26.23
N THR A 252 -16.21 -22.02 26.07
CA THR A 252 -17.55 -22.19 26.68
C THR A 252 -18.67 -22.09 25.66
N CYS A 253 -19.80 -22.78 25.86
CA CYS A 253 -20.96 -22.67 24.97
C CYS A 253 -22.22 -23.26 25.62
N ASN A 254 -23.09 -22.40 26.15
CA ASN A 254 -24.21 -22.85 26.97
C ASN A 254 -25.35 -23.42 26.13
N GLY A 255 -25.81 -24.62 26.48
CA GLY A 255 -26.95 -25.28 25.85
C GLY A 255 -26.65 -25.78 24.43
N ALA A 256 -25.46 -26.37 24.26
CA ALA A 256 -24.93 -26.78 22.96
C ALA A 256 -24.79 -28.29 22.81
N ASP A 257 -25.06 -28.76 21.58
CA ASP A 257 -24.65 -30.06 21.07
C ASP A 257 -23.25 -29.97 20.45
N TYR A 258 -22.43 -31.01 20.60
CA TYR A 258 -21.02 -31.01 20.21
C TYR A 258 -20.72 -32.06 19.14
N THR A 259 -20.00 -31.67 18.08
CA THR A 259 -19.40 -32.58 17.12
C THR A 259 -17.90 -32.70 17.35
N ILE A 260 -17.39 -33.93 17.40
CA ILE A 260 -15.98 -34.27 17.64
C ILE A 260 -15.47 -35.02 16.41
N ARG A 261 -14.49 -34.46 15.72
CA ARG A 261 -13.93 -34.99 14.46
C ARG A 261 -12.51 -35.46 14.66
N PHE A 262 -12.27 -36.74 14.43
CA PHE A 262 -10.93 -37.32 14.36
C PHE A 262 -10.35 -37.19 12.95
N CYS A 263 -9.09 -36.76 12.86
CA CYS A 263 -8.39 -36.40 11.63
C CYS A 263 -9.11 -35.36 10.75
N ALA A 264 -9.76 -34.38 11.37
CA ALA A 264 -10.32 -33.24 10.64
C ALA A 264 -9.22 -32.54 9.79
N PRO A 265 -9.55 -32.01 8.59
CA PRO A 265 -8.58 -31.33 7.74
C PRO A 265 -7.82 -30.20 8.46
N ALA A 266 -6.52 -30.07 8.19
CA ALA A 266 -5.65 -29.07 8.82
C ALA A 266 -6.09 -27.60 8.60
N ASP A 267 -6.96 -27.34 7.62
CA ASP A 267 -7.51 -26.02 7.30
C ASP A 267 -8.87 -25.73 7.98
N SER A 268 -9.37 -26.60 8.87
CA SER A 268 -10.73 -26.53 9.42
C SER A 268 -11.02 -25.36 10.38
N PHE A 269 -9.97 -24.74 10.94
CA PHE A 269 -10.08 -23.49 11.70
C PHE A 269 -9.97 -22.24 10.83
N SER A 270 -9.25 -22.34 9.70
CA SER A 270 -8.80 -21.20 8.90
C SER A 270 -9.57 -21.01 7.59
N THR A 271 -10.37 -21.98 7.15
CA THR A 271 -10.94 -22.00 5.79
C THR A 271 -12.44 -22.19 5.75
N ILE A 272 -13.12 -21.25 5.07
CA ILE A 272 -14.51 -21.37 4.63
C ILE A 272 -14.53 -22.04 3.24
N LYS A 273 -15.29 -23.13 3.11
CA LYS A 273 -15.46 -23.90 1.86
C LYS A 273 -16.86 -23.66 1.30
N LEU A 274 -17.11 -23.99 0.02
CA LEU A 274 -18.42 -23.79 -0.60
C LEU A 274 -19.54 -24.48 0.20
N GLY A 275 -20.62 -23.75 0.50
CA GLY A 275 -21.71 -24.20 1.39
C GLY A 275 -21.45 -24.01 2.89
N GLY A 276 -20.19 -23.81 3.30
CA GLY A 276 -19.83 -23.38 4.65
C GLY A 276 -20.16 -21.91 4.90
N GLN A 277 -20.39 -21.56 6.16
CA GLN A 277 -20.67 -20.21 6.62
C GLN A 277 -19.95 -19.94 7.95
N LEU A 278 -19.65 -18.66 8.21
CA LEU A 278 -19.17 -18.14 9.49
C LEU A 278 -20.26 -17.19 10.02
N LYS A 279 -20.92 -17.51 11.14
CA LYS A 279 -21.96 -16.66 11.74
C LYS A 279 -21.34 -15.42 12.40
N SER A 280 -22.15 -14.43 12.78
CA SER A 280 -21.68 -13.24 13.50
C SER A 280 -21.03 -13.52 14.86
N THR A 281 -21.32 -14.68 15.46
CA THR A 281 -20.72 -15.18 16.71
C THR A 281 -19.41 -15.93 16.50
N ASP A 282 -19.16 -16.39 15.28
CA ASP A 282 -18.12 -17.38 15.00
C ASP A 282 -16.79 -16.68 14.65
N GLN A 283 -15.69 -17.40 14.83
CA GLN A 283 -14.35 -16.94 14.45
C GLN A 283 -13.67 -17.92 13.51
N LEU A 284 -13.01 -17.35 12.50
CA LEU A 284 -12.05 -18.02 11.64
C LEU A 284 -10.66 -17.70 12.16
N VAL A 285 -9.81 -18.69 12.41
CA VAL A 285 -8.52 -18.51 13.06
C VAL A 285 -7.42 -19.13 12.20
N SER A 286 -6.31 -18.42 12.04
CA SER A 286 -5.17 -18.89 11.25
C SER A 286 -4.60 -20.19 11.85
N VAL A 287 -3.93 -21.01 11.04
CA VAL A 287 -3.55 -22.39 11.42
C VAL A 287 -2.69 -22.43 12.70
N ARG A 288 -1.78 -21.47 12.87
CA ARG A 288 -0.93 -21.30 14.06
C ARG A 288 -1.53 -20.39 15.13
N GLY A 289 -2.78 -19.94 14.99
CA GLY A 289 -3.43 -19.08 15.98
C GLY A 289 -2.81 -17.68 16.10
N ASN A 290 -2.18 -17.18 15.03
CA ASN A 290 -1.61 -15.83 15.00
C ASN A 290 -2.69 -14.76 14.81
N PHE A 291 -3.66 -15.02 13.92
CA PHE A 291 -4.70 -14.08 13.52
C PHE A 291 -6.10 -14.67 13.63
N THR A 292 -7.04 -13.82 14.05
CA THR A 292 -8.47 -14.10 14.12
C THR A 292 -9.22 -13.17 13.16
N LEU A 293 -10.16 -13.74 12.39
CA LEU A 293 -11.15 -13.04 11.59
C LEU A 293 -12.54 -13.29 12.16
N GLY A 294 -13.36 -12.25 12.28
CA GLY A 294 -14.71 -12.34 12.79
C GLY A 294 -15.47 -11.02 12.73
N PHE A 295 -16.73 -11.05 13.15
CA PHE A 295 -17.57 -9.85 13.24
C PHE A 295 -17.36 -9.10 14.55
N PHE A 296 -17.54 -7.77 14.55
CA PHE A 296 -17.43 -6.91 15.73
C PHE A 296 -18.34 -5.66 15.62
N GLY A 297 -18.63 -5.02 16.75
CA GLY A 297 -19.52 -3.86 16.85
C GLY A 297 -20.97 -4.23 17.17
N GLU A 298 -21.66 -3.35 17.93
CA GLU A 298 -23.00 -3.59 18.48
C GLU A 298 -24.10 -3.05 17.55
N ASP A 299 -24.32 -1.73 17.52
CA ASP A 299 -25.29 -1.06 16.62
C ASP A 299 -24.93 -1.20 15.12
N TYR A 300 -23.64 -1.33 14.85
CA TYR A 300 -23.04 -1.29 13.52
C TYR A 300 -22.04 -2.44 13.41
N SER A 301 -22.38 -3.49 12.68
CA SER A 301 -21.52 -4.67 12.58
C SER A 301 -20.52 -4.56 11.42
N TYR A 302 -19.27 -4.91 11.72
CA TYR A 302 -18.14 -4.91 10.82
C TYR A 302 -17.47 -6.28 10.81
N LEU A 303 -17.01 -6.72 9.64
CA LEU A 303 -16.13 -7.88 9.52
C LEU A 303 -14.67 -7.40 9.56
N GLY A 304 -13.81 -8.00 10.38
CA GLY A 304 -12.41 -7.60 10.48
C GLY A 304 -11.46 -8.70 10.95
N ILE A 305 -10.17 -8.36 10.98
CA ILE A 305 -9.06 -9.23 11.40
C ILE A 305 -8.30 -8.54 12.54
N TRP A 306 -7.80 -9.32 13.50
CA TRP A 306 -6.91 -8.89 14.59
C TRP A 306 -5.90 -10.00 14.95
N TYR A 307 -4.83 -9.66 15.67
CA TYR A 307 -3.94 -10.65 16.27
C TYR A 307 -4.68 -11.41 17.38
N THR A 308 -4.65 -12.74 17.37
CA THR A 308 -5.39 -13.59 18.32
C THR A 308 -4.90 -13.42 19.77
N SER A 309 -3.62 -13.09 19.95
CA SER A 309 -2.99 -12.84 21.25
C SER A 309 -3.04 -11.39 21.72
N ASP A 310 -3.58 -10.45 20.93
CA ASP A 310 -3.79 -9.08 21.39
C ASP A 310 -5.02 -9.00 22.31
N VAL A 311 -4.77 -8.71 23.59
CA VAL A 311 -5.81 -8.52 24.63
C VAL A 311 -6.72 -7.32 24.30
N GLN A 312 -6.23 -6.30 23.58
CA GLN A 312 -7.05 -5.19 23.08
C GLN A 312 -7.78 -5.55 21.78
N SER A 313 -7.44 -6.69 21.16
CA SER A 313 -8.03 -7.22 19.93
C SER A 313 -8.09 -6.18 18.80
N THR A 314 -7.04 -5.38 18.66
CA THR A 314 -6.90 -4.24 17.75
C THR A 314 -7.12 -4.67 16.31
N LYS A 315 -8.06 -4.04 15.61
CA LYS A 315 -8.44 -4.43 14.25
C LYS A 315 -7.38 -3.94 13.25
N VAL A 316 -6.69 -4.89 12.63
CA VAL A 316 -5.64 -4.65 11.62
C VAL A 316 -6.22 -4.60 10.21
N TRP A 317 -7.42 -5.15 10.00
CA TRP A 317 -8.16 -5.05 8.74
C TRP A 317 -9.67 -5.03 8.99
N VAL A 318 -10.42 -4.35 8.11
CA VAL A 318 -11.89 -4.27 8.14
C VAL A 318 -12.41 -4.35 6.70
N ALA A 319 -13.38 -5.23 6.44
CA ALA A 319 -13.94 -5.43 5.10
C ALA A 319 -14.88 -4.29 4.66
N ASN A 320 -15.68 -3.78 5.59
CA ASN A 320 -16.81 -2.88 5.31
C ASN A 320 -16.78 -1.54 6.08
N PRO A 321 -15.63 -0.85 6.20
CA PRO A 321 -15.48 0.33 7.08
C PRO A 321 -16.46 1.46 6.78
N ASN A 322 -16.78 1.70 5.50
CA ASN A 322 -17.69 2.76 5.07
C ASN A 322 -19.16 2.32 4.94
N ALA A 323 -19.45 1.04 5.16
CA ALA A 323 -20.77 0.44 4.97
C ALA A 323 -21.02 -0.61 6.07
N PRO A 324 -21.20 -0.19 7.34
CA PRO A 324 -21.56 -1.08 8.43
C PRO A 324 -22.86 -1.84 8.15
N ILE A 325 -22.94 -3.05 8.69
CA ILE A 325 -24.16 -3.86 8.61
C ILE A 325 -25.08 -3.45 9.75
N ILE A 326 -26.21 -2.84 9.38
CA ILE A 326 -27.31 -2.51 10.28
C ILE A 326 -28.28 -3.69 10.28
N SER A 327 -28.09 -4.62 11.22
CA SER A 327 -28.93 -5.82 11.40
C SER A 327 -28.86 -6.27 12.85
N THR A 328 -29.88 -6.98 13.34
CA THR A 328 -29.82 -7.64 14.65
C THR A 328 -28.62 -8.59 14.75
N PRO A 329 -27.82 -8.53 15.84
CA PRO A 329 -26.75 -9.49 16.10
C PRO A 329 -27.25 -10.94 16.02
N GLY A 330 -26.38 -11.85 15.57
CA GLY A 330 -26.69 -13.26 15.35
C GLY A 330 -27.34 -13.59 13.99
N THR A 331 -27.85 -12.60 13.24
CA THR A 331 -28.67 -12.86 12.03
C THR A 331 -27.91 -12.89 10.71
N HIS A 332 -26.67 -12.40 10.67
CA HIS A 332 -25.85 -12.36 9.45
C HIS A 332 -24.69 -13.36 9.49
N THR A 333 -24.31 -13.84 8.30
CA THR A 333 -23.23 -14.81 8.09
C THR A 333 -22.35 -14.40 6.91
N LEU A 334 -21.05 -14.71 7.00
CA LEU A 334 -20.10 -14.64 5.90
C LEU A 334 -20.07 -16.01 5.19
N SER A 335 -20.21 -16.04 3.87
CA SER A 335 -20.25 -17.28 3.09
C SER A 335 -19.75 -17.11 1.65
N ILE A 336 -19.57 -18.22 0.94
CA ILE A 336 -19.25 -18.22 -0.50
C ILE A 336 -20.52 -18.50 -1.31
N SER A 337 -20.86 -17.59 -2.22
CA SER A 337 -22.03 -17.64 -3.10
C SER A 337 -21.93 -18.80 -4.10
N ALA A 338 -22.74 -19.84 -3.91
CA ALA A 338 -22.84 -20.97 -4.85
C ALA A 338 -23.26 -20.58 -6.28
N LYS A 339 -23.82 -19.38 -6.48
CA LYS A 339 -24.23 -18.89 -7.81
C LYS A 339 -23.13 -18.17 -8.59
N THR A 340 -22.07 -17.70 -7.92
CA THR A 340 -21.06 -16.81 -8.53
C THR A 340 -19.61 -17.08 -8.14
N GLY A 341 -19.37 -17.73 -6.99
CA GLY A 341 -18.05 -17.90 -6.38
C GLY A 341 -17.63 -16.76 -5.45
N ASP A 342 -18.45 -15.72 -5.29
CA ASP A 342 -18.12 -14.54 -4.48
C ASP A 342 -18.18 -14.78 -2.98
N LEU A 343 -17.29 -14.12 -2.25
CA LEU A 343 -17.42 -13.95 -0.80
C LEU A 343 -18.49 -12.88 -0.51
N VAL A 344 -19.51 -13.26 0.25
CA VAL A 344 -20.70 -12.43 0.53
C VAL A 344 -21.05 -12.45 2.01
N ILE A 345 -21.67 -11.36 2.48
CA ILE A 345 -22.32 -11.31 3.79
C ILE A 345 -23.84 -11.29 3.56
N SER A 346 -24.55 -12.18 4.24
CA SER A 346 -25.98 -12.47 4.03
C SER A 346 -26.72 -12.59 5.35
N ALA A 347 -27.98 -12.15 5.39
CA ALA A 347 -28.92 -12.47 6.46
C ALA A 347 -30.04 -13.34 5.88
N GLY A 348 -30.07 -14.62 6.28
CA GLY A 348 -30.89 -15.64 5.64
C GLY A 348 -30.61 -15.72 4.13
N SER A 349 -31.66 -15.67 3.31
CA SER A 349 -31.54 -15.68 1.84
C SER A 349 -31.17 -14.33 1.21
N LYS A 350 -31.07 -13.24 1.99
CA LYS A 350 -30.78 -11.90 1.49
C LYS A 350 -29.29 -11.60 1.61
N THR A 351 -28.60 -11.45 0.48
CA THR A 351 -27.27 -10.81 0.44
C THR A 351 -27.38 -9.37 0.92
N LEU A 352 -26.60 -9.00 1.94
CA LEU A 352 -26.48 -7.64 2.44
C LEU A 352 -25.28 -6.92 1.80
N MET A 353 -24.18 -7.66 1.60
CA MET A 353 -22.96 -7.14 1.00
C MET A 353 -22.25 -8.22 0.17
N ARG A 354 -21.55 -7.78 -0.88
CA ARG A 354 -20.60 -8.55 -1.67
C ARG A 354 -19.20 -7.99 -1.39
N ILE A 355 -18.25 -8.82 -0.99
CA ILE A 355 -16.87 -8.40 -0.66
C ILE A 355 -15.99 -8.47 -1.92
N THR A 356 -16.27 -9.40 -2.82
CA THR A 356 -15.46 -9.68 -4.03
C THR A 356 -16.32 -9.62 -5.29
N ASP A 357 -15.77 -9.23 -6.44
CA ASP A 357 -16.44 -9.36 -7.75
C ASP A 357 -15.72 -10.36 -8.66
N VAL A 358 -16.06 -11.64 -8.52
CA VAL A 358 -15.37 -12.77 -9.15
C VAL A 358 -16.25 -13.43 -10.21
N LYS A 359 -15.74 -13.47 -11.44
CA LYS A 359 -16.52 -13.89 -12.63
C LYS A 359 -16.28 -15.37 -12.95
N LEU A 360 -16.59 -16.26 -11.99
CA LEU A 360 -16.42 -17.71 -12.11
C LEU A 360 -17.71 -18.46 -12.50
N GLY A 361 -18.89 -17.96 -12.11
CA GLY A 361 -20.17 -18.64 -12.35
C GLY A 361 -20.58 -19.59 -11.21
N ALA A 362 -21.54 -20.46 -11.50
CA ALA A 362 -22.15 -21.34 -10.49
C ALA A 362 -21.27 -22.54 -10.13
N ASN A 363 -21.35 -22.97 -8.87
CA ASN A 363 -20.66 -24.14 -8.31
C ASN A 363 -19.13 -24.15 -8.49
N ALA A 364 -18.50 -22.97 -8.55
CA ALA A 364 -17.07 -22.84 -8.62
C ALA A 364 -16.38 -23.43 -7.37
N ASN A 365 -15.37 -24.28 -7.57
CA ASN A 365 -14.63 -24.93 -6.49
C ASN A 365 -13.65 -23.95 -5.83
N VAL A 366 -14.17 -23.16 -4.88
CA VAL A 366 -13.50 -22.01 -4.27
C VAL A 366 -13.52 -22.13 -2.74
N THR A 367 -12.44 -21.67 -2.09
CA THR A 367 -12.37 -21.52 -0.62
C THR A 367 -11.83 -20.16 -0.23
N ALA A 368 -12.20 -19.68 0.97
CA ALA A 368 -11.67 -18.47 1.56
C ALA A 368 -10.86 -18.83 2.83
N THR A 369 -9.56 -18.56 2.84
CA THR A 369 -8.60 -19.05 3.84
C THR A 369 -7.86 -17.90 4.51
N LEU A 370 -7.78 -17.90 5.85
CA LEU A 370 -6.99 -16.98 6.67
C LEU A 370 -5.60 -17.56 6.94
N GLU A 371 -4.57 -16.84 6.52
CA GLU A 371 -3.16 -17.23 6.66
C GLU A 371 -2.53 -16.69 7.96
N ASP A 372 -1.43 -17.31 8.40
CA ASP A 372 -0.70 -16.97 9.62
C ASP A 372 0.05 -15.62 9.57
N ASN A 373 -0.03 -14.91 8.45
CA ASN A 373 0.43 -13.54 8.23
C ASN A 373 -0.72 -12.50 8.31
N GLY A 374 -1.99 -12.94 8.47
CA GLY A 374 -3.18 -12.09 8.50
C GLY A 374 -3.83 -11.85 7.14
N ASN A 375 -3.31 -12.43 6.06
CA ASN A 375 -3.91 -12.35 4.73
C ASN A 375 -5.10 -13.31 4.62
N PHE A 376 -6.24 -12.81 4.16
CA PHE A 376 -7.45 -13.60 3.95
C PHE A 376 -7.71 -13.71 2.44
N ARG A 377 -7.52 -14.91 1.89
CA ARG A 377 -7.42 -15.16 0.44
C ARG A 377 -8.58 -16.01 -0.06
N LEU A 378 -9.22 -15.58 -1.14
CA LEU A 378 -10.18 -16.37 -1.91
C LEU A 378 -9.42 -17.10 -3.03
N ILE A 379 -9.45 -18.43 -3.04
CA ILE A 379 -8.58 -19.27 -3.88
C ILE A 379 -9.44 -20.26 -4.68
N ASN A 380 -9.19 -20.35 -6.00
CA ASN A 380 -9.74 -21.41 -6.84
C ASN A 380 -8.97 -22.72 -6.58
N GLN A 381 -9.64 -23.76 -6.12
CA GLN A 381 -8.98 -25.01 -5.74
C GLN A 381 -8.56 -25.88 -6.93
N VAL A 382 -9.02 -25.57 -8.15
CA VAL A 382 -8.68 -26.31 -9.38
C VAL A 382 -7.29 -25.93 -9.90
N ASP A 383 -7.03 -24.63 -10.07
CA ASP A 383 -5.79 -24.08 -10.64
C ASP A 383 -4.87 -23.41 -9.59
N LYS A 384 -5.32 -23.36 -8.32
CA LYS A 384 -4.65 -22.74 -7.17
C LYS A 384 -4.40 -21.22 -7.32
N ARG A 385 -5.06 -20.53 -8.25
CA ARG A 385 -4.93 -19.08 -8.39
C ARG A 385 -5.65 -18.34 -7.25
N VAL A 386 -5.07 -17.20 -6.85
CA VAL A 386 -5.77 -16.21 -6.03
C VAL A 386 -6.82 -15.52 -6.91
N LEU A 387 -8.03 -15.39 -6.37
CA LEU A 387 -9.15 -14.67 -6.96
C LEU A 387 -9.32 -13.28 -6.33
N TRP A 388 -9.03 -13.19 -5.03
CA TRP A 388 -9.07 -11.99 -4.21
C TRP A 388 -8.25 -12.20 -2.93
N GLN A 389 -7.73 -11.14 -2.30
CA GLN A 389 -7.08 -11.22 -1.00
C GLN A 389 -7.17 -9.91 -0.19
N SER A 390 -7.26 -10.00 1.14
CA SER A 390 -7.38 -8.82 2.01
C SER A 390 -6.18 -7.88 1.95
N PHE A 391 -4.98 -8.41 1.69
CA PHE A 391 -3.75 -7.61 1.55
C PHE A 391 -3.78 -6.62 0.39
N ASP A 392 -4.62 -6.85 -0.64
CA ASP A 392 -4.79 -5.90 -1.75
C ASP A 392 -5.75 -4.76 -1.41
N HIS A 393 -6.48 -4.86 -0.29
CA HIS A 393 -7.47 -3.90 0.18
C HIS A 393 -7.16 -3.43 1.62
N PRO A 394 -6.04 -2.73 1.85
CA PRO A 394 -5.62 -2.28 3.18
C PRO A 394 -6.62 -1.33 3.87
N SER A 395 -6.65 -1.42 5.20
CA SER A 395 -7.39 -0.51 6.10
C SER A 395 -6.44 0.64 6.53
N ASN A 396 -6.43 0.95 7.82
CA ASN A 396 -5.56 1.88 8.53
C ASN A 396 -4.22 1.28 8.99
N VAL A 397 -3.98 -0.02 8.81
CA VAL A 397 -2.80 -0.74 9.33
C VAL A 397 -2.04 -1.43 8.20
N LEU A 398 -0.70 -1.42 8.29
CA LEU A 398 0.20 -2.30 7.54
C LEU A 398 0.71 -3.43 8.45
N LEU A 399 0.66 -4.66 7.96
CA LEU A 399 1.21 -5.88 8.57
C LEU A 399 2.50 -6.34 7.83
N PRO A 400 3.27 -7.29 8.38
CA PRO A 400 4.38 -7.90 7.66
C PRO A 400 3.92 -8.48 6.30
N GLY A 401 4.71 -8.28 5.25
CA GLY A 401 4.40 -8.75 3.90
C GLY A 401 3.28 -8.00 3.16
N MET A 402 2.51 -7.12 3.82
CA MET A 402 1.60 -6.20 3.12
C MET A 402 2.40 -5.18 2.30
N LYS A 403 1.80 -4.70 1.20
CA LYS A 403 2.43 -3.78 0.25
C LYS A 403 1.88 -2.36 0.41
N LEU A 404 2.72 -1.34 0.23
CA LEU A 404 2.31 0.04 -0.06
C LEU A 404 2.95 0.51 -1.37
N GLY A 405 2.17 1.01 -2.31
CA GLY A 405 2.63 1.37 -3.66
C GLY A 405 1.77 0.71 -4.74
N TYR A 406 2.37 0.32 -5.86
CA TYR A 406 1.61 -0.01 -7.08
C TYR A 406 1.93 -1.40 -7.64
N ASP A 407 0.89 -2.13 -8.04
CA ASP A 407 0.97 -3.15 -9.08
C ASP A 407 0.82 -2.45 -10.45
N MET A 408 1.89 -2.49 -11.24
CA MET A 408 1.96 -1.92 -12.59
C MET A 408 1.27 -2.79 -13.64
N THR A 409 0.87 -4.02 -13.31
CA THR A 409 0.19 -4.97 -14.22
C THR A 409 -1.33 -4.90 -14.12
N THR A 410 -1.89 -4.74 -12.91
CA THR A 410 -3.33 -4.53 -12.70
C THR A 410 -3.72 -3.06 -12.56
N GLY A 411 -2.77 -2.17 -12.24
CA GLY A 411 -3.03 -0.78 -11.87
C GLY A 411 -3.42 -0.59 -10.40
N GLN A 412 -3.46 -1.65 -9.59
CA GLN A 412 -3.84 -1.57 -8.18
C GLN A 412 -2.85 -0.69 -7.38
N ASN A 413 -3.40 0.18 -6.53
CA ASN A 413 -2.64 1.09 -5.67
C ASN A 413 -2.92 0.78 -4.19
N TRP A 414 -1.95 0.19 -3.51
CA TRP A 414 -2.00 -0.13 -2.10
C TRP A 414 -1.65 1.09 -1.25
N THR A 415 -2.64 1.70 -0.60
CA THR A 415 -2.46 2.84 0.33
C THR A 415 -3.30 2.63 1.59
N LEU A 416 -2.73 2.88 2.78
CA LEU A 416 -3.55 2.88 3.99
C LEU A 416 -4.50 4.08 3.98
N THR A 417 -5.70 3.90 4.53
CA THR A 417 -6.63 5.00 4.84
C THR A 417 -6.91 4.98 6.34
N CYS A 418 -6.72 6.11 7.02
CA CYS A 418 -6.94 6.16 8.46
C CYS A 418 -8.42 5.95 8.78
N TRP A 419 -8.71 5.49 9.99
CA TRP A 419 -10.07 5.57 10.53
C TRP A 419 -10.44 7.03 10.85
N LEU A 420 -11.74 7.31 10.93
CA LEU A 420 -12.28 8.64 11.25
C LEU A 420 -11.98 9.02 12.71
N SER A 421 -11.97 8.02 13.59
CA SER A 421 -11.54 8.12 14.99
C SER A 421 -10.91 6.78 15.41
N ASN A 422 -10.54 6.63 16.69
CA ASN A 422 -10.07 5.34 17.19
C ASN A 422 -11.20 4.30 17.26
N GLU A 423 -12.46 4.74 17.41
CA GLU A 423 -13.63 3.88 17.63
C GLU A 423 -14.48 3.67 16.37
N ASN A 424 -14.29 4.50 15.34
CA ASN A 424 -15.13 4.53 14.14
C ASN A 424 -14.31 4.19 12.88
N PRO A 425 -14.44 2.97 12.32
CA PRO A 425 -13.59 2.48 11.24
C PRO A 425 -13.84 3.12 9.88
N LYS A 426 -14.89 3.94 9.74
CA LYS A 426 -15.18 4.74 8.54
C LYS A 426 -13.94 5.53 8.09
N SER A 427 -13.73 5.68 6.80
CA SER A 427 -12.54 6.37 6.25
C SER A 427 -12.44 7.81 6.75
N GLY A 428 -11.34 8.11 7.43
CA GLY A 428 -10.97 9.43 7.91
C GLY A 428 -10.21 10.27 6.87
N PRO A 429 -9.68 11.44 7.26
CA PRO A 429 -9.10 12.40 6.32
C PRO A 429 -7.68 12.05 5.84
N PHE A 430 -7.00 11.04 6.41
CA PHE A 430 -5.61 10.72 6.07
C PHE A 430 -5.46 9.45 5.24
N THR A 431 -4.52 9.47 4.30
CA THR A 431 -4.03 8.30 3.57
C THR A 431 -2.51 8.23 3.66
N LEU A 432 -1.94 7.02 3.74
CA LEU A 432 -0.50 6.77 3.68
C LEU A 432 -0.17 6.10 2.36
N SER A 433 0.74 6.72 1.62
CA SER A 433 1.12 6.32 0.27
C SER A 433 2.63 6.18 0.12
N TRP A 434 3.07 5.21 -0.69
CA TRP A 434 4.47 5.06 -1.08
C TRP A 434 4.73 5.82 -2.38
N GLU A 435 5.72 6.70 -2.38
CA GLU A 435 6.12 7.47 -3.55
C GLU A 435 7.49 7.03 -4.07
N PRO A 436 7.54 6.08 -5.03
CA PRO A 436 8.77 5.68 -5.70
C PRO A 436 9.15 6.71 -6.77
N THR A 437 9.52 7.92 -6.35
CA THR A 437 9.76 9.07 -7.25
C THR A 437 10.89 8.83 -8.26
N GLN A 438 11.92 8.08 -7.88
CA GLN A 438 13.10 7.74 -8.71
C GLN A 438 13.80 6.47 -8.16
N LYS A 439 14.76 5.91 -8.92
CA LYS A 439 15.51 4.66 -8.60
C LYS A 439 16.54 4.80 -7.45
N GLY A 440 16.21 5.62 -6.45
CA GLY A 440 17.00 6.02 -5.29
C GLY A 440 16.40 7.21 -4.54
N SER A 441 15.09 7.46 -4.70
CA SER A 441 14.33 8.49 -3.99
C SER A 441 12.95 7.93 -3.74
N GLN A 442 12.79 7.29 -2.58
CA GLN A 442 11.61 6.57 -2.17
C GLN A 442 11.21 7.05 -0.79
N ARG A 443 9.93 7.35 -0.59
CA ARG A 443 9.43 7.96 0.65
C ARG A 443 7.99 7.55 0.92
N LEU A 444 7.62 7.57 2.19
CA LEU A 444 6.23 7.55 2.60
C LEU A 444 5.71 9.00 2.61
N VAL A 445 4.48 9.18 2.12
CA VAL A 445 3.76 10.46 2.17
C VAL A 445 2.38 10.24 2.75
N ILE A 446 2.09 10.98 3.82
CA ILE A 446 0.77 11.14 4.38
C ILE A 446 0.06 12.28 3.63
N ARG A 447 -1.10 11.98 3.07
CA ARG A 447 -1.99 12.95 2.43
C ARG A 447 -3.22 13.18 3.28
N ARG A 448 -3.58 14.46 3.49
CA ARG A 448 -4.77 14.92 4.17
C ARG A 448 -5.80 15.42 3.15
N ARG A 449 -6.93 14.72 3.01
CA ARG A 449 -7.99 15.00 2.02
C ARG A 449 -7.40 15.26 0.62
N GLY A 450 -6.51 14.36 0.19
CA GLY A 450 -5.80 14.40 -1.10
C GLY A 450 -4.51 15.25 -1.15
N ARG A 451 -4.35 16.27 -0.29
CA ARG A 451 -3.17 17.15 -0.27
C ARG A 451 -2.04 16.57 0.57
N SER A 452 -0.79 16.78 0.17
CA SER A 452 0.39 16.41 0.97
C SER A 452 0.35 17.06 2.35
N TYR A 453 0.73 16.32 3.39
CA TYR A 453 0.69 16.80 4.79
C TYR A 453 2.00 16.52 5.54
N TRP A 454 2.57 15.32 5.34
CA TRP A 454 3.83 14.92 5.97
C TRP A 454 4.55 13.87 5.12
N THR A 455 5.88 13.80 5.20
CA THR A 455 6.68 12.74 4.59
C THR A 455 7.73 12.17 5.55
N SER A 456 8.04 10.88 5.39
CA SER A 456 9.21 10.24 6.03
C SER A 456 10.55 10.82 5.56
N GLY A 457 10.54 11.59 4.46
CA GLY A 457 11.74 11.87 3.67
C GLY A 457 12.27 10.58 3.06
N ASN A 458 13.43 10.66 2.41
CA ASN A 458 13.92 9.55 1.61
C ASN A 458 14.44 8.40 2.48
N LEU A 459 14.05 7.17 2.12
CA LEU A 459 14.59 5.92 2.64
C LEU A 459 15.99 5.68 2.09
N ASN A 460 16.99 5.62 2.96
CA ASN A 460 18.38 5.27 2.62
C ASN A 460 18.89 4.24 3.63
N ASN A 461 19.38 3.09 3.18
CA ASN A 461 19.93 2.03 4.06
C ASN A 461 19.00 1.65 5.25
N GLN A 462 17.70 1.45 4.98
CA GLN A 462 16.66 1.21 5.99
C GLN A 462 16.41 2.36 7.00
N ILE A 463 16.99 3.55 6.78
CA ILE A 463 16.79 4.77 7.59
C ILE A 463 15.86 5.73 6.84
N PHE A 464 14.79 6.19 7.49
CA PHE A 464 13.89 7.23 6.97
C PHE A 464 14.23 8.59 7.57
N GLN A 465 14.57 9.59 6.73
CA GLN A 465 15.11 10.89 7.16
C GLN A 465 14.37 11.58 8.32
N TYR A 466 13.04 11.51 8.39
CA TYR A 466 12.20 12.19 9.39
C TYR A 466 11.47 11.25 10.37
N MET A 467 11.70 9.93 10.32
CA MET A 467 11.10 8.95 11.26
C MET A 467 12.09 8.58 12.39
N PHE A 468 12.56 9.60 13.13
CA PHE A 468 13.67 9.46 14.07
C PHE A 468 13.51 8.33 15.11
N ALA A 469 12.28 8.09 15.58
CA ALA A 469 11.99 7.03 16.54
C ALA A 469 12.07 5.61 15.95
N LEU A 470 11.68 5.42 14.68
CA LEU A 470 11.86 4.13 13.96
C LEU A 470 13.35 3.87 13.67
N ASN A 471 14.13 4.92 13.42
CA ASN A 471 15.58 4.83 13.21
C ASN A 471 16.37 4.50 14.49
N GLY A 472 15.71 4.41 15.66
CA GLY A 472 16.35 4.00 16.90
C GLY A 472 16.79 2.53 16.84
N PRO A 473 17.96 2.15 17.41
CA PRO A 473 18.52 0.81 17.25
C PRO A 473 17.62 -0.32 17.81
N GLY A 474 16.75 -0.01 18.78
CA GLY A 474 15.76 -0.96 19.29
C GLY A 474 14.52 -1.16 18.41
N SER A 475 14.26 -0.30 17.43
CA SER A 475 13.17 -0.47 16.45
C SER A 475 13.68 -1.01 15.11
N GLN A 476 14.90 -0.65 14.70
CA GLN A 476 15.52 -1.20 13.48
C GLN A 476 15.73 -2.72 13.54
N SER A 477 15.92 -3.30 14.73
CA SER A 477 16.02 -4.76 14.93
C SER A 477 14.69 -5.51 14.80
N MET A 478 13.55 -4.81 14.85
CA MET A 478 12.21 -5.42 14.75
C MET A 478 11.61 -5.35 13.33
N TYR A 479 12.06 -4.40 12.50
CA TYR A 479 11.48 -4.11 11.19
C TYR A 479 12.52 -4.24 10.06
N ASN A 480 12.54 -5.39 9.39
CA ASN A 480 13.38 -5.59 8.21
C ASN A 480 12.70 -4.96 6.98
N LEU A 481 13.02 -3.69 6.72
CA LEU A 481 12.39 -2.90 5.66
C LEU A 481 12.83 -3.37 4.26
N THR A 482 11.86 -3.63 3.40
CA THR A 482 12.07 -4.04 2.00
C THR A 482 11.40 -3.07 1.03
N PHE A 483 11.97 -2.93 -0.16
CA PHE A 483 11.31 -2.25 -1.26
C PHE A 483 11.53 -3.04 -2.55
N VAL A 484 10.50 -3.05 -3.39
CA VAL A 484 10.54 -3.62 -4.73
C VAL A 484 10.29 -2.49 -5.72
N PHE A 485 11.14 -2.39 -6.74
CA PHE A 485 10.97 -1.43 -7.83
C PHE A 485 11.33 -2.11 -9.16
N ASN A 486 10.33 -2.71 -9.80
CA ASN A 486 10.48 -3.37 -11.08
C ASN A 486 9.36 -2.95 -12.07
N ASN A 487 9.18 -3.73 -13.13
CA ASN A 487 8.24 -3.45 -14.21
C ASN A 487 6.81 -3.92 -13.91
N LYS A 488 6.67 -4.90 -13.01
CA LYS A 488 5.39 -5.46 -12.54
C LYS A 488 4.93 -4.82 -11.24
N GLU A 489 5.82 -4.60 -10.28
CA GLU A 489 5.45 -4.10 -8.94
C GLU A 489 6.43 -3.03 -8.43
N ARG A 490 5.90 -2.06 -7.68
CA ARG A 490 6.62 -0.91 -7.12
C ARG A 490 6.10 -0.58 -5.71
N TYR A 491 6.58 -1.29 -4.70
CA TYR A 491 6.06 -1.20 -3.34
C TYR A 491 7.14 -1.14 -2.25
N PHE A 492 6.72 -0.64 -1.09
CA PHE A 492 7.35 -0.79 0.22
C PHE A 492 6.64 -1.89 1.00
N SER A 493 7.39 -2.68 1.75
CA SER A 493 6.89 -3.67 2.70
C SER A 493 7.92 -3.86 3.82
N TYR A 494 7.57 -4.58 4.87
CA TYR A 494 8.55 -5.02 5.86
C TYR A 494 8.30 -6.48 6.22
N ASP A 495 9.35 -7.12 6.71
CA ASP A 495 9.28 -8.38 7.45
C ASP A 495 9.56 -8.10 8.94
N GLY A 496 9.01 -8.91 9.83
CA GLY A 496 9.05 -8.67 11.27
C GLY A 496 8.56 -9.86 12.08
N ASN A 497 9.13 -10.05 13.27
CA ASN A 497 8.80 -11.19 14.14
C ASN A 497 7.35 -11.10 14.65
N ILE A 498 6.48 -12.01 14.18
CA ILE A 498 5.05 -12.04 14.51
C ILE A 498 4.80 -12.13 16.04
N ALA A 499 5.70 -12.74 16.81
CA ALA A 499 5.59 -12.80 18.27
C ALA A 499 5.67 -11.41 18.96
N ALA A 500 6.13 -10.37 18.24
CA ALA A 500 6.14 -8.98 18.69
C ALA A 500 4.95 -8.15 18.13
N LEU A 501 3.93 -8.79 17.55
CA LEU A 501 2.72 -8.15 16.98
C LEU A 501 3.01 -6.94 16.05
N PRO A 502 4.03 -6.97 15.17
CA PRO A 502 4.54 -5.79 14.48
C PRO A 502 3.52 -5.22 13.48
N MET A 503 3.03 -4.01 13.73
CA MET A 503 1.97 -3.38 12.92
C MET A 503 2.08 -1.86 12.87
N TRP A 504 1.99 -1.28 11.67
CA TRP A 504 2.10 0.17 11.46
C TRP A 504 0.72 0.80 11.29
N ILE A 505 0.25 1.54 12.29
CA ILE A 505 -1.09 2.14 12.35
C ILE A 505 -1.04 3.60 11.87
N LEU A 506 -1.80 3.93 10.81
CA LEU A 506 -2.12 5.31 10.44
C LEU A 506 -3.33 5.82 11.25
N THR A 507 -3.05 6.67 12.23
CA THR A 507 -4.05 7.18 13.18
C THR A 507 -4.90 8.34 12.61
N PRO A 508 -6.11 8.58 13.15
CA PRO A 508 -6.99 9.69 12.75
C PRO A 508 -6.39 11.10 12.90
N LYS A 509 -5.29 11.20 13.64
CA LYS A 509 -4.53 12.44 13.89
C LYS A 509 -3.54 12.77 12.77
N GLY A 510 -3.15 11.79 11.95
CA GLY A 510 -2.07 11.90 10.97
C GLY A 510 -0.73 11.30 11.44
N GLN A 511 -0.72 10.55 12.56
CA GLN A 511 0.48 9.89 13.07
C GLN A 511 0.60 8.44 12.59
N ILE A 512 1.82 8.00 12.28
CA ILE A 512 2.18 6.58 12.20
C ILE A 512 2.62 6.11 13.60
N ARG A 513 2.10 4.96 14.04
CA ARG A 513 2.43 4.32 15.33
C ARG A 513 2.65 2.82 15.19
N ASP A 514 3.38 2.26 16.15
CA ASP A 514 3.53 0.83 16.43
C ASP A 514 2.85 0.55 17.78
N ILE A 515 2.18 -0.59 17.91
CA ILE A 515 1.45 -0.98 19.13
C ILE A 515 2.39 -1.13 20.35
N ASN A 516 3.64 -1.55 20.14
CA ASN A 516 4.64 -1.69 21.21
C ASN A 516 5.35 -0.38 21.55
N ASN A 517 5.25 0.64 20.69
CA ASN A 517 6.05 1.86 20.80
C ASN A 517 5.18 3.06 21.19
N ALA A 518 5.27 3.46 22.46
CA ALA A 518 4.55 4.61 23.00
C ALA A 518 4.81 5.92 22.22
N THR A 519 5.98 6.04 21.57
CA THR A 519 6.31 7.18 20.70
C THR A 519 5.92 6.94 19.24
N ALA A 520 5.04 7.81 18.74
CA ALA A 520 4.72 7.90 17.32
C ALA A 520 5.92 8.34 16.47
N TRP A 521 5.94 7.92 15.20
CA TRP A 521 7.06 8.18 14.29
C TRP A 521 6.84 9.41 13.38
N SER A 522 5.69 10.06 13.49
CA SER A 522 5.37 11.34 12.83
C SER A 522 4.58 12.27 13.79
N PRO A 523 4.69 13.61 13.64
CA PRO A 523 4.15 14.57 14.60
C PRO A 523 2.62 14.54 14.67
N GLU A 524 2.06 14.91 15.83
CA GLU A 524 0.61 14.88 16.06
C GLU A 524 -0.16 15.91 15.21
N PHE A 525 0.45 17.08 14.99
CA PHE A 525 -0.04 18.11 14.09
C PHE A 525 1.16 18.77 13.39
N CYS A 526 0.95 19.28 12.18
CA CYS A 526 1.91 20.13 11.45
C CYS A 526 1.45 21.60 11.53
N TYR A 527 2.11 22.42 12.33
CA TYR A 527 1.72 23.80 12.61
C TYR A 527 2.18 24.80 11.53
N GLY A 528 3.25 24.46 10.82
CA GLY A 528 3.79 25.20 9.66
C GLY A 528 5.27 25.56 9.79
N TYR A 529 5.78 25.66 11.03
CA TYR A 529 7.21 25.80 11.31
C TYR A 529 7.95 24.44 11.33
N ASP A 530 7.25 23.33 11.57
CA ASP A 530 7.78 21.97 11.76
C ASP A 530 8.41 21.30 10.53
N SER A 531 8.87 22.06 9.54
CA SER A 531 9.45 21.53 8.29
C SER A 531 10.62 20.55 8.51
N GLY A 532 11.41 20.74 9.57
CA GLY A 532 12.49 19.84 9.98
C GLY A 532 12.02 18.44 10.45
N ASN A 533 10.73 18.28 10.77
CA ASN A 533 10.10 17.03 11.19
C ASN A 533 9.33 16.34 10.05
N GLY A 534 9.54 16.76 8.80
CA GLY A 534 8.91 16.16 7.61
C GLY A 534 7.51 16.69 7.26
N CYS A 535 7.00 17.68 8.00
CA CYS A 535 5.74 18.34 7.67
C CYS A 535 5.81 19.07 6.31
N MET A 536 4.74 18.98 5.52
CA MET A 536 4.69 19.48 4.15
C MET A 536 3.69 20.63 4.01
N GLU A 537 4.17 21.78 3.51
CA GLU A 537 3.39 22.87 2.93
C GLU A 537 2.16 23.34 3.73
N SER A 538 2.37 23.71 5.00
CA SER A 538 1.44 24.57 5.75
C SER A 538 2.08 25.93 6.02
N SER A 539 1.52 27.00 5.42
CA SER A 539 1.88 28.37 5.75
C SER A 539 1.36 28.74 7.13
N LEU A 540 2.21 29.31 7.99
CA LEU A 540 1.82 29.80 9.30
C LEU A 540 0.74 30.91 9.17
N PRO A 541 -0.43 30.79 9.82
CA PRO A 541 -1.44 31.85 9.79
C PRO A 541 -0.90 33.14 10.43
N GLN A 542 -1.28 34.31 9.89
CA GLN A 542 -0.74 35.63 10.32
C GLN A 542 -0.88 35.95 11.82
N CYS A 543 -1.80 35.27 12.51
CA CYS A 543 -2.10 35.43 13.93
C CYS A 543 -1.54 34.30 14.82
N ARG A 544 -0.66 33.45 14.28
CA ARG A 544 0.04 32.37 15.00
C ARG A 544 1.55 32.57 14.90
N THR A 545 2.29 32.08 15.88
CA THR A 545 3.75 32.15 15.97
C THR A 545 4.36 30.77 16.19
N GLU A 546 5.69 30.65 16.07
CA GLU A 546 6.43 29.41 16.38
C GLU A 546 6.35 29.00 17.87
N ASN A 547 5.82 29.88 18.73
CA ASN A 547 5.58 29.59 20.15
C ASN A 547 4.17 29.06 20.43
N ASP A 548 3.24 29.16 19.47
CA ASP A 548 1.86 28.69 19.62
C ASP A 548 1.77 27.19 19.29
N ASN A 549 1.19 26.41 20.19
CA ASN A 549 0.88 24.99 19.99
C ASN A 549 -0.38 24.59 20.76
N PHE A 550 -0.97 23.43 20.45
CA PHE A 550 -2.04 22.85 21.26
C PHE A 550 -1.50 21.77 22.19
N SER A 551 -1.90 21.84 23.46
CA SER A 551 -1.65 20.83 24.49
C SER A 551 -2.97 20.16 24.89
N LYS A 552 -2.98 18.83 25.02
CA LYS A 552 -4.15 18.07 25.47
C LYS A 552 -4.23 18.13 27.00
N LYS A 553 -5.35 18.63 27.55
CA LYS A 553 -5.54 18.88 28.99
C LYS A 553 -6.93 18.42 29.45
N ASN A 554 -7.06 18.01 30.71
CA ASN A 554 -8.35 17.70 31.35
C ASN A 554 -8.89 18.94 32.06
N GLY A 555 -10.21 19.14 32.01
CA GLY A 555 -10.88 20.37 32.47
C GLY A 555 -11.60 21.11 31.35
N ASP A 556 -11.97 22.37 31.63
CA ASP A 556 -12.90 23.15 30.80
C ASP A 556 -12.55 24.63 30.69
N PHE A 557 -13.08 25.29 29.65
CA PHE A 557 -12.97 26.73 29.49
C PHE A 557 -14.05 27.48 30.29
N ALA A 558 -13.67 28.58 30.94
CA ALA A 558 -14.60 29.41 31.69
C ALA A 558 -15.67 30.06 30.77
N GLN A 559 -16.95 29.86 31.12
CA GLN A 559 -18.10 30.24 30.31
C GLN A 559 -18.35 31.76 30.25
N ASP A 560 -17.74 32.54 31.14
CA ASP A 560 -17.81 34.01 31.15
C ASP A 560 -16.88 34.65 30.09
N ARG A 561 -15.88 33.91 29.61
CA ARG A 561 -14.74 34.42 28.80
C ARG A 561 -14.55 33.72 27.46
N THR A 562 -15.22 32.59 27.25
CA THR A 562 -15.14 31.81 26.02
C THR A 562 -16.51 31.48 25.46
N LYS A 563 -16.60 31.38 24.13
CA LYS A 563 -17.78 30.91 23.41
C LYS A 563 -17.43 29.61 22.69
N SER A 564 -18.18 28.56 22.96
CA SER A 564 -18.11 27.31 22.22
C SER A 564 -19.04 27.34 21.00
N ALA A 565 -18.57 26.76 19.89
CA ALA A 565 -19.37 26.45 18.71
C ALA A 565 -19.25 24.94 18.43
N THR A 566 -20.37 24.28 18.18
CA THR A 566 -20.42 22.83 17.91
C THR A 566 -20.82 22.58 16.46
N ASP A 567 -19.99 21.83 15.76
CA ASP A 567 -20.25 21.31 14.41
C ASP A 567 -20.43 19.79 14.51
N GLY A 568 -21.69 19.36 14.55
CA GLY A 568 -22.08 17.95 14.70
C GLY A 568 -21.86 17.07 13.47
N ASN A 569 -21.18 17.56 12.43
CA ASN A 569 -20.93 16.81 11.21
C ASN A 569 -20.00 15.60 11.46
N SER A 570 -20.59 14.40 11.46
CA SER A 570 -19.93 13.10 11.68
C SER A 570 -19.00 12.63 10.53
N SER A 571 -18.58 13.54 9.64
CA SER A 571 -17.49 13.33 8.66
C SER A 571 -16.20 14.11 8.98
N LEU A 572 -16.19 14.84 10.11
CA LEU A 572 -15.02 15.55 10.63
C LEU A 572 -14.25 14.67 11.62
N SER A 573 -12.93 14.60 11.48
CA SER A 573 -12.05 14.05 12.52
C SER A 573 -11.49 15.14 13.43
N ILE A 574 -10.86 14.74 14.54
CA ILE A 574 -10.11 15.63 15.43
C ILE A 574 -9.07 16.51 14.71
N ASN A 575 -8.52 16.07 13.56
CA ASN A 575 -7.59 16.86 12.76
C ASN A 575 -8.31 17.89 11.84
N ASP A 576 -9.59 17.70 11.51
CA ASP A 576 -10.41 18.78 10.92
C ASP A 576 -10.73 19.85 11.96
N CYS A 577 -10.95 19.47 13.22
CA CYS A 577 -11.11 20.42 14.33
C CYS A 577 -9.82 21.23 14.58
N PHE A 578 -8.65 20.58 14.55
CA PHE A 578 -7.34 21.25 14.56
C PHE A 578 -7.22 22.29 13.44
N VAL A 579 -7.44 21.90 12.18
CA VAL A 579 -7.27 22.82 11.04
C VAL A 579 -8.27 23.98 11.08
N LYS A 580 -9.50 23.78 11.56
CA LYS A 580 -10.45 24.88 11.80
C LYS A 580 -9.91 25.85 12.88
N CYS A 581 -9.52 25.34 14.04
CA CYS A 581 -9.05 26.16 15.16
C CYS A 581 -7.70 26.83 14.93
N TRP A 582 -6.77 26.20 14.19
CA TRP A 582 -5.46 26.78 13.93
C TRP A 582 -5.54 28.03 13.04
N ASN A 583 -6.45 28.00 12.05
CA ASN A 583 -6.69 29.11 11.12
C ASN A 583 -7.65 30.19 11.66
N ASP A 584 -8.52 29.89 12.63
CA ASP A 584 -9.28 30.91 13.35
C ASP A 584 -8.44 31.56 14.45
N CYS A 585 -8.07 32.83 14.23
CA CYS A 585 -7.29 33.63 15.16
C CYS A 585 -7.92 33.79 16.55
N ASN A 586 -9.25 33.69 16.67
CA ASN A 586 -9.95 33.80 17.94
C ASN A 586 -10.01 32.47 18.70
N CYS A 587 -9.64 31.35 18.05
CA CYS A 587 -9.74 30.04 18.67
C CYS A 587 -8.63 29.79 19.70
N VAL A 588 -9.06 29.31 20.87
CA VAL A 588 -8.21 28.96 22.02
C VAL A 588 -8.21 27.46 22.33
N GLY A 589 -9.09 26.67 21.71
CA GLY A 589 -9.07 25.22 21.84
C GLY A 589 -10.17 24.47 21.08
N PHE A 590 -10.05 23.15 21.02
CA PHE A 590 -10.99 22.28 20.31
C PHE A 590 -11.06 20.86 20.89
N SER A 591 -12.11 20.12 20.54
CA SER A 591 -12.28 18.68 20.79
C SER A 591 -13.18 18.07 19.72
N SER A 592 -13.33 16.74 19.72
CA SER A 592 -14.47 16.09 19.07
C SER A 592 -15.78 16.46 19.79
N SER A 593 -16.92 16.37 19.10
CA SER A 593 -18.25 16.65 19.69
C SER A 593 -19.06 15.40 20.06
N THR A 594 -18.60 14.22 19.68
CA THR A 594 -19.27 12.94 19.94
C THR A 594 -18.34 11.97 20.67
N ILE A 595 -18.93 11.01 21.41
CA ILE A 595 -18.19 10.00 22.19
C ILE A 595 -17.31 9.13 21.27
N ASN A 596 -17.80 8.79 20.07
CA ASN A 596 -17.03 8.07 19.06
C ASN A 596 -15.96 8.93 18.34
N GLY A 597 -15.63 10.12 18.85
CA GLY A 597 -14.51 10.93 18.38
C GLY A 597 -14.75 11.73 17.09
N SER A 598 -15.96 11.75 16.53
CA SER A 598 -16.32 12.53 15.33
C SER A 598 -16.95 13.89 15.65
N GLY A 599 -17.08 14.76 14.64
CA GLY A 599 -17.58 16.13 14.79
C GLY A 599 -16.58 17.04 15.53
N CYS A 600 -16.91 18.31 15.73
CA CYS A 600 -16.02 19.27 16.41
C CYS A 600 -16.76 20.15 17.42
N VAL A 601 -16.10 20.43 18.55
CA VAL A 601 -16.38 21.60 19.39
C VAL A 601 -15.15 22.51 19.32
N ILE A 602 -15.38 23.82 19.15
CA ILE A 602 -14.35 24.84 18.99
C ILE A 602 -14.64 25.97 19.99
N TRP A 603 -13.64 26.37 20.78
CA TRP A 603 -13.74 27.44 21.76
C TRP A 603 -13.01 28.69 21.28
N THR A 604 -13.69 29.84 21.33
CA THR A 604 -13.17 31.14 20.90
C THR A 604 -13.25 32.16 22.04
N GLY A 605 -12.35 33.15 22.05
CA GLY A 605 -12.33 34.23 23.05
C GLY A 605 -11.00 34.30 23.82
N ILE A 606 -11.07 34.55 25.13
CA ILE A 606 -9.88 34.65 26.00
C ILE A 606 -9.48 33.25 26.48
N ASN A 607 -8.19 32.91 26.46
CA ASN A 607 -7.70 31.60 26.90
C ASN A 607 -7.77 31.45 28.43
N SER A 608 -8.94 31.09 28.95
CA SER A 608 -9.22 30.85 30.37
C SER A 608 -9.63 29.40 30.62
N PHE A 609 -8.70 28.48 30.37
CA PHE A 609 -8.87 27.04 30.63
C PHE A 609 -8.56 26.70 32.10
N LEU A 610 -9.53 26.09 32.78
CA LEU A 610 -9.42 25.61 34.15
C LEU A 610 -9.06 24.11 34.11
N VAL A 611 -7.82 23.78 34.51
CA VAL A 611 -7.36 22.39 34.58
C VAL A 611 -8.04 21.68 35.76
N ASN A 612 -8.68 20.54 35.50
CA ASN A 612 -9.21 19.66 36.54
C ASN A 612 -8.45 18.32 36.54
N PRO A 613 -7.51 18.09 37.48
CA PRO A 613 -6.72 16.86 37.55
C PRO A 613 -7.51 15.60 37.93
N HIS A 614 -8.72 15.75 38.47
CA HIS A 614 -9.54 14.64 38.97
C HIS A 614 -10.72 14.28 38.06
N ASP A 615 -10.87 14.94 36.91
CA ASP A 615 -11.87 14.57 35.91
C ASP A 615 -11.33 13.48 34.96
N ASN A 616 -12.04 12.35 34.91
CA ASN A 616 -11.76 11.25 34.01
C ASN A 616 -12.40 11.41 32.62
N SER A 617 -13.08 12.53 32.34
CA SER A 617 -13.86 12.75 31.13
C SER A 617 -13.41 13.96 30.29
N THR A 618 -13.55 13.83 28.96
CA THR A 618 -13.38 14.90 27.95
C THR A 618 -12.12 15.77 28.06
N SER A 619 -10.95 15.16 27.90
CA SER A 619 -9.70 15.90 27.62
C SER A 619 -9.80 16.75 26.34
N LYS A 620 -9.45 18.03 26.38
CA LYS A 620 -9.58 19.02 25.29
C LYS A 620 -8.20 19.49 24.80
N TYR A 621 -8.10 19.95 23.56
CA TYR A 621 -6.88 20.59 23.04
C TYR A 621 -6.94 22.09 23.31
N VAL A 622 -5.92 22.63 23.98
CA VAL A 622 -5.88 24.01 24.51
C VAL A 622 -4.62 24.69 24.02
N ILE A 623 -4.73 25.91 23.51
CA ILE A 623 -3.57 26.66 23.01
C ILE A 623 -2.62 27.04 24.16
N SER A 624 -1.32 26.90 23.92
CA SER A 624 -0.24 27.35 24.77
C SER A 624 0.34 28.63 24.18
N GLN A 625 0.26 29.76 24.89
CA GLN A 625 0.84 31.04 24.44
C GLN A 625 1.96 31.47 25.39
N ASN A 626 3.21 31.42 24.94
CA ASN A 626 4.35 31.91 25.70
C ASN A 626 4.45 33.44 25.64
N LEU A 627 3.70 34.12 26.51
CA LEU A 627 3.87 35.55 26.77
C LEU A 627 5.26 35.79 27.40
N GLY A 628 6.18 36.32 26.59
CA GLY A 628 7.59 36.53 26.95
C GLY A 628 7.73 37.42 28.19
N ASN A 629 8.19 36.83 29.30
CA ASN A 629 8.16 37.44 30.62
C ASN A 629 9.23 38.54 30.79
N ARG A 630 8.90 39.78 30.43
CA ARG A 630 9.75 40.99 30.59
C ARG A 630 9.88 41.42 32.06
N ASN A 631 10.54 40.60 32.88
CA ASN A 631 10.86 40.97 34.26
C ASN A 631 12.08 41.90 34.33
N THR A 632 11.82 43.17 34.66
CA THR A 632 12.84 44.16 35.03
C THR A 632 13.47 43.81 36.39
N GLY A 633 14.79 43.62 36.45
CA GLY A 633 15.53 43.33 37.68
C GLY A 633 16.75 44.26 37.85
N ASN A 634 16.86 44.90 39.02
CA ASN A 634 17.82 45.98 39.26
C ASN A 634 19.30 45.55 39.30
N LYS A 635 20.18 46.48 38.93
CA LYS A 635 21.63 46.39 39.20
C LYS A 635 21.92 46.56 40.70
N THR A 636 22.76 45.71 41.27
CA THR A 636 23.53 45.99 42.50
C THR A 636 24.97 45.51 42.33
N GLN A 637 25.89 46.02 43.16
CA GLN A 637 27.34 46.04 42.88
C GLN A 637 28.18 45.68 44.11
N LYS A 638 29.08 44.69 43.97
CA LYS A 638 30.32 44.36 44.74
C LYS A 638 30.72 42.91 44.40
N SER A 639 31.97 42.45 44.47
CA SER A 639 33.29 43.12 44.39
C SER A 639 34.32 42.07 43.90
N LYS A 640 35.47 42.49 43.36
CA LYS A 640 36.46 41.56 42.77
C LYS A 640 37.29 40.85 43.83
N ASN A 641 37.49 39.52 43.70
CA ASN A 641 38.63 38.81 44.31
C ASN A 641 39.03 37.45 43.67
N TRP A 642 38.36 36.99 42.60
CA TRP A 642 38.54 35.62 42.06
C TRP A 642 39.63 35.46 40.97
N ILE A 643 40.27 36.56 40.56
CA ILE A 643 41.09 36.63 39.34
C ILE A 643 42.37 35.76 39.43
N TRP A 644 43.00 35.68 40.61
CA TRP A 644 44.31 35.03 40.78
C TRP A 644 44.29 33.50 40.68
N ILE A 645 43.15 32.85 40.89
CA ILE A 645 43.03 31.38 40.83
C ILE A 645 42.98 30.87 39.37
N SER A 646 42.46 31.69 38.45
CA SER A 646 42.24 31.27 37.05
C SER A 646 43.54 31.08 36.25
N ILE A 647 44.60 31.80 36.59
CA ILE A 647 45.83 31.87 35.79
C ILE A 647 46.61 30.54 35.83
N SER A 648 46.72 29.92 37.01
CA SER A 648 47.49 28.68 37.21
C SER A 648 46.92 27.46 36.49
N VAL A 649 45.60 27.44 36.22
CA VAL A 649 44.91 26.32 35.54
C VAL A 649 44.95 26.47 34.02
N PHE A 650 45.01 27.71 33.51
CA PHE A 650 44.88 27.99 32.08
C PHE A 650 46.11 27.57 31.25
N ILE A 651 47.32 27.76 31.81
CA ILE A 651 48.59 27.55 31.08
C ILE A 651 48.80 26.08 30.65
N PRO A 652 48.66 25.06 31.53
CA PRO A 652 48.78 23.65 31.11
C PRO A 652 47.74 23.25 30.06
N LEU A 653 46.53 23.80 30.17
CA LEU A 653 45.39 23.46 29.31
C LEU A 653 45.60 23.95 27.87
N VAL A 654 46.22 25.11 27.69
CA VAL A 654 46.61 25.65 26.38
C VAL A 654 47.65 24.76 25.70
N PHE A 655 48.69 24.28 26.40
CA PHE A 655 49.68 23.37 25.81
C PHE A 655 49.07 22.03 25.38
N LEU A 656 48.14 21.49 26.19
CA LEU A 656 47.37 20.30 25.83
C LEU A 656 46.54 20.50 24.55
N CYS A 657 45.87 21.66 24.42
CA CYS A 657 45.13 22.03 23.21
C CYS A 657 46.06 22.16 21.98
N PHE A 658 47.24 22.77 22.11
CA PHE A 658 48.19 22.88 21.00
C PHE A 658 48.73 21.51 20.56
N GLY A 659 49.00 20.59 21.49
CA GLY A 659 49.37 19.20 21.18
C GLY A 659 48.28 18.46 20.40
N ALA A 660 47.03 18.57 20.86
CA ALA A 660 45.86 17.99 20.18
C ALA A 660 45.66 18.60 18.78
N LEU A 661 45.76 19.92 18.63
CA LEU A 661 45.64 20.61 17.34
C LEU A 661 46.76 20.21 16.36
N TRP A 662 47.99 20.03 16.83
CA TRP A 662 49.10 19.54 15.99
C TRP A 662 48.86 18.10 15.52
N TYR A 663 48.41 17.22 16.42
CA TYR A 663 48.02 15.84 16.09
C TYR A 663 46.88 15.80 15.05
N ILE A 664 45.82 16.59 15.25
CA ILE A 664 44.70 16.73 14.30
C ILE A 664 45.18 17.25 12.95
N LYS A 665 46.04 18.27 12.90
CA LYS A 665 46.59 18.84 11.66
C LYS A 665 47.46 17.82 10.91
N LYS A 666 48.26 17.03 11.62
CA LYS A 666 49.07 15.92 11.08
C LYS A 666 48.19 14.78 10.51
N ARG A 667 47.09 14.42 11.20
CA ARG A 667 46.10 13.44 10.73
C ARG A 667 45.38 13.93 9.46
N LYS A 668 44.93 15.19 9.45
CA LYS A 668 44.25 15.84 8.31
C LYS A 668 45.15 15.99 7.07
N HIS A 669 46.47 16.12 7.24
CA HIS A 669 47.42 16.14 6.11
C HIS A 669 47.60 14.75 5.46
N ARG A 670 47.64 13.66 6.24
CA ARG A 670 47.62 12.30 5.66
C ARG A 670 46.31 12.03 4.90
N GLN A 671 45.18 12.48 5.45
CA GLN A 671 43.86 12.29 4.85
C GLN A 671 43.72 12.97 3.47
N LYS A 672 44.30 14.18 3.28
CA LYS A 672 44.36 14.84 1.96
C LYS A 672 45.10 14.05 0.87
N GLY A 673 46.04 13.16 1.23
CA GLY A 673 46.72 12.29 0.27
C GLY A 673 45.84 11.13 -0.22
N TYR A 674 45.00 10.60 0.68
CA TYR A 674 44.03 9.54 0.37
C TYR A 674 42.90 10.07 -0.54
N GLU A 675 42.35 11.24 -0.21
CA GLU A 675 41.36 11.98 -1.03
C GLU A 675 41.84 12.22 -2.48
N ARG A 676 43.15 12.42 -2.69
CA ARG A 676 43.71 12.65 -4.02
C ARG A 676 43.79 11.36 -4.82
N ARG A 677 44.34 10.28 -4.25
CA ARG A 677 44.36 8.96 -4.91
C ARG A 677 42.96 8.46 -5.26
N LYS A 678 41.99 8.59 -4.34
CA LYS A 678 40.60 8.16 -4.57
C LYS A 678 39.90 8.93 -5.70
N ARG A 679 40.31 10.17 -5.97
CA ARG A 679 39.82 10.96 -7.12
C ARG A 679 40.33 10.37 -8.44
N ASP A 680 41.62 10.07 -8.49
CA ASP A 680 42.29 9.56 -9.69
C ASP A 680 41.78 8.12 -10.01
N GLU A 681 41.53 7.33 -8.97
CA GLU A 681 40.90 6.00 -8.99
C GLU A 681 39.44 6.04 -9.49
N TYR A 682 38.61 6.95 -8.96
CA TYR A 682 37.21 7.12 -9.42
C TYR A 682 37.12 7.68 -10.85
N PHE A 683 38.11 8.44 -11.30
CA PHE A 683 38.21 8.89 -12.70
C PHE A 683 38.55 7.73 -13.66
N LEU A 684 39.42 6.81 -13.22
CA LEU A 684 39.72 5.57 -13.95
C LEU A 684 38.48 4.64 -14.01
N GLU A 685 37.69 4.58 -12.93
CA GLU A 685 36.42 3.84 -12.90
C GLU A 685 35.34 4.43 -13.83
N LEU A 686 35.30 5.76 -13.99
CA LEU A 686 34.39 6.40 -14.96
C LEU A 686 34.79 6.18 -16.43
N THR A 687 36.09 6.07 -16.71
CA THR A 687 36.64 5.96 -18.09
C THR A 687 36.81 4.53 -18.58
N THR A 688 36.79 3.53 -17.69
CA THR A 688 36.90 2.09 -18.05
C THR A 688 35.59 1.46 -18.56
N SER A 689 34.46 2.17 -18.50
CA SER A 689 33.23 1.74 -19.17
C SER A 689 33.42 1.76 -20.69
N GLU A 690 33.04 0.67 -21.37
CA GLU A 690 33.40 0.45 -22.78
C GLU A 690 32.88 1.52 -23.75
N SER A 691 31.81 2.22 -23.37
CA SER A 691 31.26 3.38 -24.09
C SER A 691 32.22 4.57 -24.24
N PHE A 692 33.31 4.63 -23.47
CA PHE A 692 34.21 5.79 -23.40
C PHE A 692 35.57 5.59 -24.10
N LYS A 693 35.91 4.36 -24.53
CA LYS A 693 37.20 4.03 -25.18
C LYS A 693 37.48 4.83 -26.47
N ASP A 694 36.44 5.33 -27.13
CA ASP A 694 36.51 6.16 -28.35
C ASP A 694 36.95 7.63 -28.10
N ILE A 695 36.95 8.14 -26.87
CA ILE A 695 37.14 9.58 -26.58
C ILE A 695 38.53 9.85 -25.99
N HIS A 696 39.56 9.60 -26.82
CA HIS A 696 40.97 9.77 -26.47
C HIS A 696 41.54 11.18 -26.76
N GLN A 697 40.86 12.22 -26.26
CA GLN A 697 41.45 13.55 -26.06
C GLN A 697 40.58 14.41 -25.11
N LEU A 698 41.11 14.74 -23.94
CA LEU A 698 40.56 15.69 -22.97
C LEU A 698 41.73 16.47 -22.37
N GLU A 699 42.13 17.58 -23.00
CA GLU A 699 43.26 18.39 -22.53
C GLU A 699 42.85 19.35 -21.40
N PRO A 700 43.65 19.48 -20.32
CA PRO A 700 43.42 20.46 -19.26
C PRO A 700 43.93 21.86 -19.67
N ASP A 701 42.99 22.80 -19.84
CA ASP A 701 43.23 24.24 -20.06
C ASP A 701 44.20 24.62 -21.20
N GLY A 702 43.78 24.36 -22.44
CA GLY A 702 43.81 25.41 -23.47
C GLY A 702 44.87 25.37 -24.57
N VAL A 703 44.59 24.64 -25.66
CA VAL A 703 44.82 25.05 -27.05
C VAL A 703 43.66 24.47 -27.92
N LYS A 704 43.60 24.78 -29.23
CA LYS A 704 42.45 24.48 -30.11
C LYS A 704 42.32 22.99 -30.48
N GLY A 705 41.33 22.32 -29.88
CA GLY A 705 40.70 21.08 -30.37
C GLY A 705 39.18 21.27 -30.53
N ASN A 706 38.48 20.28 -31.09
CA ASN A 706 37.01 20.33 -31.31
C ASN A 706 36.26 19.54 -30.22
N ASP A 707 36.86 19.49 -29.03
CA ASP A 707 36.64 18.49 -27.99
C ASP A 707 36.01 19.09 -26.72
N LEU A 708 35.40 18.22 -25.89
CA LEU A 708 34.68 18.65 -24.68
C LEU A 708 35.65 19.16 -23.60
N LEU A 709 35.47 20.41 -23.16
CA LEU A 709 36.33 21.02 -22.15
C LEU A 709 35.93 20.60 -20.72
N LEU A 710 36.93 20.31 -19.87
CA LEU A 710 36.72 20.06 -18.45
C LEU A 710 36.98 21.34 -17.63
N PHE A 711 35.92 22.08 -17.32
CA PHE A 711 36.00 23.33 -16.57
C PHE A 711 36.26 23.09 -15.07
N SER A 712 37.16 23.88 -14.48
CA SER A 712 37.39 23.84 -13.04
C SER A 712 36.26 24.53 -12.27
N PHE A 713 35.90 24.01 -11.09
CA PHE A 713 34.85 24.60 -10.24
C PHE A 713 35.14 26.08 -9.90
N ALA A 714 36.42 26.43 -9.70
CA ALA A 714 36.84 27.81 -9.48
C ALA A 714 36.58 28.71 -10.70
N SER A 715 36.84 28.23 -11.93
CA SER A 715 36.53 28.99 -13.15
C SER A 715 35.02 29.22 -13.33
N ILE A 716 34.18 28.24 -12.97
CA ILE A 716 32.72 28.37 -13.02
C ILE A 716 32.19 29.31 -11.91
N MET A 717 32.71 29.23 -10.68
CA MET A 717 32.38 30.21 -9.62
C MET A 717 32.72 31.64 -10.04
N ALA A 718 33.91 31.86 -10.61
CA ALA A 718 34.32 33.17 -11.09
C ALA A 718 33.42 33.66 -12.24
N ALA A 719 33.18 32.80 -13.25
CA ALA A 719 32.35 33.14 -14.40
C ALA A 719 30.88 33.44 -14.05
N THR A 720 30.35 32.86 -12.98
CA THR A 720 28.95 33.02 -12.54
C THR A 720 28.78 34.00 -11.36
N ASN A 721 29.86 34.63 -10.88
CA ASN A 721 29.89 35.43 -9.65
C ASN A 721 29.27 34.66 -8.46
N ASP A 722 29.87 33.52 -8.12
CA ASP A 722 29.43 32.53 -7.12
C ASP A 722 27.94 32.15 -7.25
N PHE A 723 27.53 31.80 -8.47
CA PHE A 723 26.14 31.43 -8.79
C PHE A 723 25.10 32.48 -8.34
N SER A 724 25.45 33.77 -8.43
CA SER A 724 24.58 34.90 -8.08
C SER A 724 23.19 34.77 -8.71
N PHE A 725 22.15 35.08 -7.93
CA PHE A 725 20.77 35.08 -8.39
C PHE A 725 20.54 36.00 -9.62
N GLN A 726 21.31 37.09 -9.74
CA GLN A 726 21.26 37.99 -10.91
C GLN A 726 21.67 37.29 -12.21
N ASN A 727 22.52 36.27 -12.13
CA ASN A 727 22.96 35.47 -13.27
C ASN A 727 22.04 34.26 -13.53
N LYS A 728 20.97 34.03 -12.75
CA LYS A 728 20.07 32.90 -12.94
C LYS A 728 19.16 33.12 -14.16
N LEU A 729 19.36 32.32 -15.21
CA LEU A 729 18.55 32.36 -16.44
C LEU A 729 17.20 31.65 -16.27
N GLY A 730 17.15 30.62 -15.41
CA GLY A 730 15.95 29.85 -15.16
C GLY A 730 16.17 28.69 -14.20
N GLN A 731 15.15 27.86 -14.01
CA GLN A 731 15.24 26.61 -13.26
C GLN A 731 14.17 25.62 -13.77
N GLY A 732 14.63 24.47 -14.29
CA GLY A 732 13.77 23.35 -14.66
C GLY A 732 13.85 22.22 -13.63
N GLY A 733 13.20 21.09 -13.92
CA GLY A 733 13.22 19.90 -13.06
C GLY A 733 14.62 19.31 -12.82
N PHE A 734 15.58 19.62 -13.68
CA PHE A 734 16.96 19.13 -13.62
C PHE A 734 17.92 20.04 -12.83
N GLY A 735 17.50 21.27 -12.49
CA GLY A 735 18.29 22.23 -11.71
C GLY A 735 18.23 23.66 -12.24
N PRO A 736 18.85 24.62 -11.53
CA PRO A 736 19.02 25.99 -11.98
C PRO A 736 20.03 26.12 -13.13
N VAL A 737 19.74 27.02 -14.07
CA VAL A 737 20.64 27.40 -15.16
C VAL A 737 21.13 28.83 -14.93
N TYR A 738 22.44 29.05 -15.04
CA TYR A 738 23.07 30.35 -14.85
C TYR A 738 23.75 30.83 -16.14
N LYS A 739 23.72 32.14 -16.40
CA LYS A 739 24.65 32.79 -17.31
C LYS A 739 26.02 32.87 -16.63
N GLY A 740 27.08 32.68 -17.40
CA GLY A 740 28.43 33.02 -16.97
C GLY A 740 29.22 33.66 -18.09
N LYS A 741 30.32 34.33 -17.73
CA LYS A 741 31.27 34.89 -18.68
C LYS A 741 32.67 34.37 -18.35
N LEU A 742 33.27 33.66 -19.30
CA LEU A 742 34.61 33.10 -19.15
C LEU A 742 35.68 34.21 -19.16
N SER A 743 36.90 33.87 -18.72
CA SER A 743 38.05 34.80 -18.67
C SER A 743 38.48 35.31 -20.05
N ASP A 744 38.17 34.57 -21.12
CA ASP A 744 38.33 34.99 -22.52
C ASP A 744 37.18 35.86 -23.06
N GLY A 745 36.19 36.17 -22.22
CA GLY A 745 35.02 36.98 -22.55
C GLY A 745 33.85 36.22 -23.17
N ARG A 746 33.95 34.91 -23.46
CA ARG A 746 32.83 34.13 -24.01
C ARG A 746 31.69 34.01 -23.00
N GLU A 747 30.46 34.24 -23.46
CA GLU A 747 29.25 34.00 -22.66
C GLU A 747 28.79 32.55 -22.78
N ILE A 748 28.41 31.97 -21.64
CA ILE A 748 28.07 30.55 -21.51
C ILE A 748 26.83 30.36 -20.63
N ALA A 749 26.13 29.23 -20.82
CA ALA A 749 25.02 28.80 -19.95
C ALA A 749 25.42 27.55 -19.15
N ILE A 750 25.38 27.65 -17.82
CA ILE A 750 25.77 26.58 -16.89
C ILE A 750 24.52 25.93 -16.30
N LYS A 751 24.20 24.71 -16.74
CA LYS A 751 23.17 23.85 -16.16
C LYS A 751 23.77 23.17 -14.91
N ARG A 752 23.53 23.72 -13.72
CA ARG A 752 23.99 23.14 -12.45
C ARG A 752 22.97 22.11 -11.97
N LEU A 753 23.35 20.84 -12.00
CA LEU A 753 22.41 19.75 -11.72
C LEU A 753 22.09 19.66 -10.23
N SER A 754 20.85 19.31 -9.90
CA SER A 754 20.42 19.23 -8.50
C SER A 754 21.16 18.14 -7.72
N ARG A 755 21.71 18.51 -6.55
CA ARG A 755 22.38 17.59 -5.61
C ARG A 755 21.44 16.53 -5.02
N THR A 756 20.13 16.73 -5.11
CA THR A 756 19.10 15.83 -4.53
C THR A 756 18.55 14.79 -5.51
N SER A 757 19.00 14.76 -6.78
CA SER A 757 18.48 13.82 -7.79
C SER A 757 19.48 12.72 -8.16
N SER A 758 19.10 11.46 -7.94
CA SER A 758 19.82 10.29 -8.46
C SER A 758 19.60 10.07 -9.97
N GLN A 759 18.49 10.59 -10.51
CA GLN A 759 18.21 10.62 -11.95
C GLN A 759 19.12 11.60 -12.70
N GLY A 760 19.49 12.72 -12.08
CA GLY A 760 20.42 13.72 -12.64
C GLY A 760 21.79 13.16 -13.04
N LEU A 761 22.28 12.07 -12.42
CA LEU A 761 23.51 11.41 -12.86
C LEU A 761 23.34 10.59 -14.16
N VAL A 762 22.16 10.01 -14.37
CA VAL A 762 21.83 9.30 -15.62
C VAL A 762 21.60 10.30 -16.74
N GLU A 763 20.95 11.44 -16.46
CA GLU A 763 20.78 12.54 -17.41
C GLU A 763 22.11 13.22 -17.75
N PHE A 764 22.97 13.49 -16.77
CA PHE A 764 24.34 13.96 -16.99
C PHE A 764 25.12 13.03 -17.92
N LYS A 765 25.03 11.70 -17.71
CA LYS A 765 25.64 10.72 -18.60
C LYS A 765 25.00 10.70 -19.99
N ASN A 766 23.68 10.80 -20.11
CA ASN A 766 23.00 10.87 -21.43
C ASN A 766 23.43 12.13 -22.20
N GLU A 767 23.32 13.32 -21.59
CA GLU A 767 23.72 14.59 -22.20
C GLU A 767 25.21 14.58 -22.59
N LEU A 768 26.11 14.14 -21.71
CA LEU A 768 27.54 14.11 -21.99
C LEU A 768 27.91 13.10 -23.09
N VAL A 769 27.34 11.88 -23.09
CA VAL A 769 27.65 10.82 -24.08
C VAL A 769 27.01 11.10 -25.45
N LEU A 770 25.81 11.68 -25.48
CA LEU A 770 25.16 12.08 -26.72
C LEU A 770 25.83 13.29 -27.35
N ILE A 771 25.99 14.37 -26.59
CA ILE A 771 26.34 15.68 -27.18
C ILE A 771 27.84 15.74 -27.55
N ALA A 772 28.68 14.86 -26.99
CA ALA A 772 30.02 14.57 -27.53
C ALA A 772 30.04 14.15 -29.01
N LYS A 773 28.90 13.70 -29.57
CA LYS A 773 28.78 13.10 -30.91
C LYS A 773 27.68 13.76 -31.77
N LEU A 774 27.14 14.90 -31.36
CA LEU A 774 26.06 15.62 -32.07
C LEU A 774 26.47 17.07 -32.35
N GLN A 775 26.65 17.40 -33.64
CA GLN A 775 26.95 18.77 -34.10
C GLN A 775 26.05 19.10 -35.30
N HIS A 776 25.18 20.10 -35.15
CA HIS A 776 24.26 20.56 -36.18
C HIS A 776 23.82 22.00 -35.85
N THR A 777 23.45 22.80 -36.85
CA THR A 777 23.02 24.20 -36.68
C THR A 777 21.83 24.33 -35.71
N ASN A 778 20.84 23.44 -35.87
CA ASN A 778 19.59 23.45 -35.09
C ASN A 778 19.62 22.59 -33.82
N LEU A 779 20.80 22.29 -33.25
CA LEU A 779 20.92 21.67 -31.92
C LEU A 779 21.82 22.54 -31.02
N VAL A 780 21.47 22.70 -29.74
CA VAL A 780 22.28 23.51 -28.80
C VAL A 780 23.57 22.78 -28.43
N ARG A 781 24.71 23.42 -28.64
CA ARG A 781 26.04 22.83 -28.40
C ARG A 781 26.44 22.87 -26.92
N VAL A 782 26.86 21.73 -26.39
CA VAL A 782 27.66 21.65 -25.16
C VAL A 782 29.11 22.00 -25.47
N LEU A 783 29.69 22.87 -24.64
CA LEU A 783 31.10 23.27 -24.68
C LEU A 783 31.96 22.45 -23.71
N GLY A 784 31.35 21.87 -22.68
CA GLY A 784 32.07 21.06 -21.69
C GLY A 784 31.27 20.70 -20.44
N CYS A 785 31.96 20.19 -19.43
CA CYS A 785 31.39 19.87 -18.12
C CYS A 785 32.28 20.34 -16.96
N CYS A 786 31.73 20.39 -15.75
CA CYS A 786 32.47 20.56 -14.50
C CYS A 786 32.02 19.48 -13.50
N ILE A 787 32.98 18.79 -12.87
CA ILE A 787 32.73 17.77 -11.84
C ILE A 787 33.61 18.09 -10.62
N HIS A 788 33.00 18.32 -9.46
CA HIS A 788 33.73 18.65 -8.24
C HIS A 788 33.05 18.09 -7.00
N GLY A 789 33.52 16.92 -6.54
CA GLY A 789 32.89 16.17 -5.47
C GLY A 789 31.48 15.74 -5.89
N GLU A 790 30.46 16.26 -5.21
CA GLU A 790 29.06 16.03 -5.58
C GLU A 790 28.58 16.92 -6.74
N GLU A 791 29.15 18.11 -6.91
CA GLU A 791 28.71 19.11 -7.90
C GLU A 791 28.99 18.61 -9.33
N LYS A 792 27.96 18.66 -10.18
CA LYS A 792 28.00 18.25 -11.59
C LYS A 792 27.30 19.31 -12.43
N MET A 793 27.98 19.82 -13.44
CA MET A 793 27.47 20.92 -14.27
C MET A 793 27.80 20.67 -15.74
N LEU A 794 26.89 21.08 -16.61
CA LEU A 794 27.09 21.07 -18.06
C LEU A 794 27.13 22.52 -18.56
N ILE A 795 28.11 22.81 -19.39
CA ILE A 795 28.39 24.14 -19.93
C ILE A 795 27.95 24.13 -21.39
N TYR A 796 26.97 24.97 -21.71
CA TYR A 796 26.37 25.16 -23.02
C TYR A 796 26.77 26.51 -23.61
N GLU A 797 26.66 26.66 -24.93
CA GLU A 797 26.64 28.00 -25.55
C GLU A 797 25.45 28.82 -25.04
N TYR A 798 25.63 30.13 -24.85
CA TYR A 798 24.57 31.01 -24.37
C TYR A 798 23.58 31.34 -25.48
N MET A 799 22.29 31.16 -25.22
CA MET A 799 21.18 31.42 -26.14
C MET A 799 20.45 32.70 -25.68
N PRO A 800 20.71 33.88 -26.30
CA PRO A 800 20.24 35.16 -25.77
C PRO A 800 18.72 35.32 -25.89
N ASN A 801 18.12 34.79 -26.96
CA ASN A 801 16.68 34.82 -27.19
C ASN A 801 15.93 33.66 -26.50
N LYS A 802 16.50 33.06 -25.44
CA LYS A 802 15.82 32.13 -24.51
C LYS A 802 15.11 30.97 -25.23
N SER A 803 13.93 30.56 -24.75
CA SER A 803 13.08 29.47 -25.25
C SER A 803 11.92 29.97 -26.10
N LEU A 804 11.46 29.15 -27.04
CA LEU A 804 10.34 29.46 -27.93
C LEU A 804 9.02 29.76 -27.17
N ASP A 805 8.80 29.08 -26.04
CA ASP A 805 7.62 29.27 -25.19
C ASP A 805 7.53 30.67 -24.55
N PHE A 806 8.64 31.39 -24.47
CA PHE A 806 8.71 32.80 -24.01
C PHE A 806 8.07 33.78 -25.01
N PHE A 807 7.95 33.40 -26.29
CA PHE A 807 7.34 34.23 -27.33
C PHE A 807 5.96 33.73 -27.74
N VAL A 808 5.83 32.43 -28.07
CA VAL A 808 4.63 31.84 -28.67
C VAL A 808 3.39 31.96 -27.76
N PHE A 809 3.58 32.08 -26.43
CA PHE A 809 2.49 32.11 -25.45
C PHE A 809 2.36 33.43 -24.67
N ASP A 810 3.33 34.36 -24.75
CA ASP A 810 3.24 35.67 -24.08
C ASP A 810 2.46 36.66 -24.98
N LYS A 811 1.38 37.24 -24.44
CA LYS A 811 0.46 38.14 -25.16
C LYS A 811 1.16 39.35 -25.79
N ASN A 812 2.28 39.80 -25.23
CA ASN A 812 3.03 40.96 -25.73
C ASN A 812 4.11 40.56 -26.73
N ARG A 813 4.61 39.31 -26.67
CA ARG A 813 5.76 38.82 -27.45
C ARG A 813 5.39 37.98 -28.67
N LYS A 814 4.18 37.45 -28.72
CA LYS A 814 3.62 36.74 -29.89
C LYS A 814 3.80 37.48 -31.22
N ALA A 815 3.69 38.81 -31.20
CA ALA A 815 3.87 39.67 -32.36
C ALA A 815 5.34 39.83 -32.82
N GLU A 816 6.33 39.45 -31.99
CA GLU A 816 7.74 39.36 -32.40
C GLU A 816 7.96 38.17 -33.37
N LEU A 817 7.07 37.17 -33.33
CA LEU A 817 7.02 35.98 -34.19
C LEU A 817 5.89 36.08 -35.22
N ASP A 818 6.16 36.79 -36.31
CA ASP A 818 5.38 36.73 -37.57
C ASP A 818 5.40 35.33 -38.22
N TRP A 819 4.56 35.14 -39.24
CA TRP A 819 4.41 33.85 -39.91
C TRP A 819 5.72 33.33 -40.53
N PRO A 820 6.50 34.10 -41.32
CA PRO A 820 7.79 33.65 -41.82
C PRO A 820 8.75 33.15 -40.73
N LYS A 821 8.88 33.85 -39.59
CA LYS A 821 9.69 33.37 -38.46
C LYS A 821 9.15 32.07 -37.88
N ARG A 822 7.82 31.94 -37.70
CA ARG A 822 7.21 30.69 -37.19
C ARG A 822 7.45 29.52 -38.14
N PHE A 823 7.39 29.74 -39.45
CA PHE A 823 7.68 28.71 -40.45
C PHE A 823 9.17 28.31 -40.46
N ILE A 824 10.10 29.26 -40.42
CA ILE A 824 11.54 29.01 -40.27
C ILE A 824 11.85 28.25 -38.97
N ILE A 825 11.13 28.55 -37.88
CA ILE A 825 11.23 27.82 -36.61
C ILE A 825 10.74 26.37 -36.75
N ILE A 826 9.60 26.14 -37.42
CA ILE A 826 9.09 24.79 -37.72
C ILE A 826 10.09 24.02 -38.59
N GLU A 827 10.59 24.61 -39.68
CA GLU A 827 11.57 23.98 -40.56
C GLU A 827 12.85 23.63 -39.79
N GLY A 828 13.46 24.56 -39.06
CA GLY A 828 14.72 24.32 -38.35
C GLY A 828 14.59 23.25 -37.25
N ILE A 829 13.45 23.14 -36.57
CA ILE A 829 13.19 22.01 -35.66
C ILE A 829 13.11 20.69 -36.45
N ALA A 830 12.41 20.69 -37.59
CA ALA A 830 12.31 19.51 -38.44
C ALA A 830 13.68 19.05 -38.96
N GLN A 831 14.54 19.97 -39.42
CA GLN A 831 15.92 19.66 -39.84
C GLN A 831 16.75 19.10 -38.67
N GLY A 832 16.61 19.67 -37.46
CA GLY A 832 17.23 19.15 -36.24
C GLY A 832 16.80 17.72 -35.91
N LEU A 833 15.51 17.40 -36.03
CA LEU A 833 14.99 16.03 -35.86
C LEU A 833 15.46 15.09 -36.99
N LEU A 834 15.53 15.57 -38.23
CA LEU A 834 15.99 14.76 -39.38
C LEU A 834 17.46 14.37 -39.20
N TYR A 835 18.29 15.29 -38.69
CA TYR A 835 19.66 14.97 -38.28
C TYR A 835 19.68 13.87 -37.21
N LEU A 836 18.96 14.04 -36.09
CA LEU A 836 18.92 13.06 -34.98
C LEU A 836 18.40 11.67 -35.38
N HIS A 837 17.42 11.61 -36.29
CA HIS A 837 16.79 10.37 -36.71
C HIS A 837 17.54 9.63 -37.82
N LYS A 838 18.32 10.34 -38.66
CA LYS A 838 18.84 9.79 -39.92
C LYS A 838 20.32 10.06 -40.21
N TYR A 839 20.85 11.24 -39.88
CA TYR A 839 22.18 11.67 -40.32
C TYR A 839 23.24 11.76 -39.20
N SER A 840 22.86 11.73 -37.93
CA SER A 840 23.80 11.55 -36.82
C SER A 840 24.44 10.16 -36.84
N ARG A 841 25.70 10.04 -36.36
CA ARG A 841 26.48 8.78 -36.30
C ARG A 841 25.78 7.62 -35.54
N MET A 842 24.76 7.94 -34.75
CA MET A 842 23.86 6.99 -34.10
C MET A 842 22.43 7.54 -34.20
N LYS A 843 21.41 6.69 -34.25
CA LYS A 843 20.01 7.12 -34.23
C LYS A 843 19.67 7.60 -32.81
N VAL A 844 19.19 8.84 -32.68
CA VAL A 844 18.84 9.45 -31.38
C VAL A 844 17.37 9.82 -31.38
N ILE A 845 16.64 9.34 -30.37
CA ILE A 845 15.23 9.70 -30.12
C ILE A 845 15.21 10.61 -28.88
N HIS A 846 14.63 11.80 -28.99
CA HIS A 846 14.63 12.89 -28.02
C HIS A 846 13.70 12.63 -26.82
N ARG A 847 12.46 12.22 -27.10
CA ARG A 847 11.40 11.81 -26.16
C ARG A 847 10.85 12.88 -25.21
N ASP A 848 11.36 14.11 -25.28
CA ASP A 848 10.83 15.27 -24.55
C ASP A 848 10.94 16.56 -25.40
N LEU A 849 10.42 16.51 -26.63
CA LEU A 849 10.34 17.67 -27.51
C LEU A 849 9.10 18.52 -27.18
N LYS A 850 9.31 19.82 -26.94
CA LYS A 850 8.28 20.80 -26.54
C LYS A 850 8.81 22.22 -26.71
N ALA A 851 7.94 23.23 -26.69
CA ALA A 851 8.32 24.64 -26.88
C ALA A 851 9.41 25.13 -25.91
N ASN A 852 9.36 24.70 -24.64
CA ASN A 852 10.37 25.07 -23.63
C ASN A 852 11.78 24.52 -23.93
N ASN A 853 11.89 23.46 -24.73
CA ASN A 853 13.16 22.80 -25.07
C ASN A 853 13.71 23.23 -26.45
N ILE A 854 13.02 24.14 -27.16
CA ILE A 854 13.56 24.84 -28.33
C ILE A 854 14.11 26.19 -27.84
N LEU A 855 15.41 26.40 -27.97
CA LEU A 855 16.07 27.68 -27.69
C LEU A 855 16.29 28.48 -28.98
N LEU A 856 16.32 29.81 -28.88
CA LEU A 856 16.47 30.72 -30.02
C LEU A 856 17.82 31.45 -29.97
N ASP A 857 18.54 31.45 -31.09
CA ASP A 857 19.82 32.15 -31.21
C ASP A 857 19.66 33.67 -31.46
N GLU A 858 20.76 34.39 -31.63
CA GLU A 858 20.77 35.84 -31.91
C GLU A 858 19.93 36.25 -33.12
N SER A 859 19.76 35.37 -34.10
CA SER A 859 18.98 35.57 -35.33
C SER A 859 17.59 34.91 -35.29
N MET A 860 17.13 34.47 -34.11
CA MET A 860 15.86 33.76 -33.88
C MET A 860 15.77 32.36 -34.53
N ASN A 861 16.89 31.75 -34.92
CA ASN A 861 16.88 30.37 -35.42
C ASN A 861 16.63 29.38 -34.27
N PRO A 862 15.88 28.28 -34.51
CA PRO A 862 15.60 27.27 -33.50
C PRO A 862 16.80 26.35 -33.27
N LYS A 863 17.03 26.00 -32.00
CA LYS A 863 17.93 24.93 -31.58
C LYS A 863 17.28 24.00 -30.54
N ILE A 864 17.25 22.70 -30.82
CA ILE A 864 16.75 21.68 -29.89
C ILE A 864 17.73 21.49 -28.72
N SER A 865 17.21 21.34 -27.51
CA SER A 865 17.96 21.21 -26.26
C SER A 865 17.34 20.20 -25.27
N ASP A 866 18.04 19.94 -24.16
CA ASP A 866 17.60 19.08 -23.04
C ASP A 866 17.59 17.56 -23.30
N PHE A 867 18.68 17.06 -23.92
CA PHE A 867 18.90 15.64 -24.25
C PHE A 867 18.98 14.66 -23.05
N GLY A 868 18.73 15.08 -21.81
CA GLY A 868 18.75 14.19 -20.64
C GLY A 868 17.77 13.02 -20.77
N MET A 869 16.65 13.24 -21.48
CA MET A 869 15.64 12.22 -21.80
C MET A 869 15.97 11.36 -23.03
N ALA A 870 16.91 11.77 -23.88
CA ALA A 870 17.14 11.17 -25.18
C ALA A 870 17.78 9.78 -25.10
N ARG A 871 17.60 8.96 -26.15
CA ARG A 871 18.08 7.57 -26.22
C ARG A 871 18.80 7.31 -27.53
N ILE A 872 19.96 6.67 -27.41
CA ILE A 872 20.65 6.04 -28.54
C ILE A 872 19.89 4.76 -28.90
N CYS A 873 19.67 4.54 -30.20
CA CYS A 873 19.16 3.30 -30.75
C CYS A 873 20.07 2.82 -31.88
N GLU A 874 20.16 1.50 -32.06
CA GLU A 874 20.85 0.93 -33.22
C GLU A 874 20.11 1.28 -34.51
N GLN A 875 20.84 1.43 -35.60
CA GLN A 875 20.29 1.95 -36.85
C GLN A 875 19.22 1.03 -37.46
N ASN A 876 19.33 -0.29 -37.20
CA ASN A 876 18.40 -1.33 -37.61
C ASN A 876 17.15 -1.45 -36.73
N VAL A 877 17.15 -0.87 -35.51
CA VAL A 877 16.01 -0.96 -34.59
C VAL A 877 14.98 0.11 -34.96
N THR A 878 13.75 -0.33 -35.25
CA THR A 878 12.61 0.54 -35.61
C THR A 878 11.91 1.10 -34.38
N GLU A 879 11.66 0.27 -33.37
CA GLU A 879 11.01 0.62 -32.11
C GLU A 879 11.79 0.04 -30.92
N ALA A 880 11.80 0.75 -29.79
CA ALA A 880 12.42 0.31 -28.54
C ALA A 880 11.42 0.45 -27.38
N MET A 881 11.57 -0.35 -26.33
CA MET A 881 10.65 -0.34 -25.17
C MET A 881 11.37 0.10 -23.90
N THR A 882 10.69 0.87 -23.05
CA THR A 882 11.19 1.24 -21.73
C THR A 882 10.13 1.17 -20.63
N ASN A 883 10.53 0.59 -19.50
CA ASN A 883 9.70 0.50 -18.29
C ASN A 883 9.73 1.82 -17.47
N ARG A 884 10.48 2.82 -17.94
CA ARG A 884 10.55 4.20 -17.42
C ARG A 884 10.10 5.15 -18.54
N VAL A 885 8.77 5.28 -18.67
CA VAL A 885 8.15 6.36 -19.45
C VAL A 885 8.51 7.68 -18.79
N VAL A 886 9.08 8.61 -19.57
CA VAL A 886 9.51 9.94 -19.13
C VAL A 886 9.46 10.91 -20.30
N GLY A 887 8.89 12.09 -20.07
CA GLY A 887 8.62 13.13 -21.06
C GLY A 887 7.49 14.03 -20.55
N THR A 888 7.16 15.07 -21.29
CA THR A 888 6.13 16.04 -20.88
C THR A 888 4.74 15.57 -21.32
N TYR A 889 3.81 15.45 -20.37
CA TYR A 889 2.40 15.13 -20.63
C TYR A 889 1.80 16.12 -21.64
N GLY A 890 0.97 15.62 -22.55
CA GLY A 890 0.44 16.38 -23.69
C GLY A 890 1.31 16.30 -24.96
N TYR A 891 2.62 16.06 -24.85
CA TYR A 891 3.52 15.85 -26.00
C TYR A 891 3.92 14.38 -26.21
N MET A 892 3.79 13.52 -25.19
CA MET A 892 4.07 12.10 -25.31
C MET A 892 3.03 11.39 -26.19
N SER A 893 3.49 10.60 -27.15
CA SER A 893 2.64 9.78 -28.01
C SER A 893 1.91 8.66 -27.26
N PRO A 894 0.73 8.21 -27.72
CA PRO A 894 -0.07 7.19 -27.03
C PRO A 894 0.68 5.89 -26.74
N GLU A 895 1.42 5.36 -27.72
CA GLU A 895 2.18 4.11 -27.56
C GLU A 895 3.34 4.24 -26.54
N TYR A 896 3.89 5.44 -26.40
CA TYR A 896 4.93 5.74 -25.41
C TYR A 896 4.34 5.94 -24.02
N ALA A 897 3.26 6.71 -23.92
CA ALA A 897 2.56 6.99 -22.66
C ALA A 897 1.95 5.71 -22.04
N MET A 898 1.33 4.85 -22.85
CA MET A 898 0.58 3.68 -22.37
C MET A 898 1.43 2.40 -22.27
N ARG A 899 2.39 2.19 -23.20
CA ARG A 899 3.13 0.93 -23.32
C ARG A 899 4.65 1.09 -23.21
N GLY A 900 5.15 2.32 -23.06
CA GLY A 900 6.58 2.61 -23.01
C GLY A 900 7.32 2.31 -24.31
N VAL A 901 6.62 2.11 -25.43
CA VAL A 901 7.21 1.93 -26.76
C VAL A 901 7.59 3.30 -27.30
N PHE A 902 8.84 3.50 -27.70
CA PHE A 902 9.31 4.73 -28.32
C PHE A 902 10.05 4.43 -29.62
N SER A 903 9.80 5.28 -30.61
CA SER A 903 10.46 5.26 -31.92
C SER A 903 10.64 6.69 -32.43
N ILE A 904 11.21 6.85 -33.62
CA ILE A 904 11.23 8.15 -34.31
C ILE A 904 9.81 8.73 -34.52
N LYS A 905 8.78 7.87 -34.57
CA LYS A 905 7.37 8.27 -34.72
C LYS A 905 6.78 8.84 -33.43
N SER A 906 7.43 8.63 -32.28
CA SER A 906 7.04 9.23 -31.00
C SER A 906 7.48 10.69 -30.93
N ASP A 907 8.69 11.01 -31.40
CA ASP A 907 9.15 12.41 -31.55
C ASP A 907 8.38 13.17 -32.64
N ILE A 908 7.98 12.50 -33.72
CA ILE A 908 7.08 13.08 -34.74
C ILE A 908 5.74 13.51 -34.11
N PHE A 909 5.15 12.70 -33.23
CA PHE A 909 3.93 13.07 -32.49
C PHE A 909 4.17 14.31 -31.61
N SER A 910 5.25 14.31 -30.81
CA SER A 910 5.62 15.48 -30.00
C SER A 910 5.83 16.74 -30.84
N PHE A 911 6.39 16.60 -32.05
CA PHE A 911 6.57 17.70 -32.99
C PHE A 911 5.26 18.16 -33.64
N GLY A 912 4.34 17.25 -33.97
CA GLY A 912 3.00 17.60 -34.44
C GLY A 912 2.23 18.46 -33.43
N VAL A 913 2.28 18.09 -32.14
CA VAL A 913 1.74 18.91 -31.05
C VAL A 913 2.42 20.28 -31.00
N LEU A 914 3.75 20.32 -31.13
CA LEU A 914 4.51 21.59 -31.12
C LEU A 914 4.17 22.49 -32.33
N ILE A 915 3.91 21.94 -33.52
CA ILE A 915 3.41 22.72 -34.66
C ILE A 915 2.05 23.33 -34.32
N LEU A 916 1.09 22.55 -33.78
CA LEU A 916 -0.23 23.07 -33.38
C LEU A 916 -0.12 24.20 -32.34
N GLU A 917 0.83 24.12 -31.41
CA GLU A 917 1.13 25.21 -30.47
C GLU A 917 1.73 26.45 -31.15
N ILE A 918 2.63 26.28 -32.14
CA ILE A 918 3.26 27.39 -32.86
C ILE A 918 2.25 28.14 -33.74
N VAL A 919 1.44 27.43 -34.52
CA VAL A 919 0.49 28.04 -35.48
C VAL A 919 -0.69 28.74 -34.78
N SER A 920 -1.12 28.24 -33.61
CA SER A 920 -2.20 28.82 -32.81
C SER A 920 -1.73 29.78 -31.71
N GLY A 921 -0.48 29.64 -31.28
CA GLY A 921 0.04 30.29 -30.08
C GLY A 921 -0.76 30.00 -28.81
N ARG A 922 -1.46 28.87 -28.74
CA ARG A 922 -2.20 28.40 -27.56
C ARG A 922 -1.41 27.25 -26.93
N ARG A 923 -1.17 27.28 -25.61
CA ARG A 923 -0.53 26.15 -24.92
C ARG A 923 -1.50 24.96 -24.93
N ASN A 924 -1.00 23.77 -25.23
CA ASN A 924 -1.77 22.52 -25.20
C ASN A 924 -2.42 22.30 -23.81
N SER A 925 -1.72 22.67 -22.74
CA SER A 925 -2.22 22.62 -21.35
C SER A 925 -3.34 23.61 -21.01
N SER A 926 -3.62 24.61 -21.86
CA SER A 926 -4.68 25.60 -21.60
C SER A 926 -6.09 25.07 -21.87
N PHE A 927 -6.22 23.96 -22.60
CA PHE A 927 -7.50 23.35 -22.97
C PHE A 927 -8.13 22.50 -21.84
N VAL A 928 -7.51 22.46 -20.65
CA VAL A 928 -8.03 21.71 -19.48
C VAL A 928 -9.16 22.47 -18.74
N ASN A 929 -9.39 23.75 -19.05
CA ASN A 929 -10.39 24.61 -18.39
C ASN A 929 -11.23 25.43 -19.39
N LEU A 930 -11.67 24.82 -20.49
CA LEU A 930 -12.73 25.33 -21.35
C LEU A 930 -13.90 24.34 -21.30
N ASP A 931 -15.13 24.83 -21.24
CA ASP A 931 -16.32 24.01 -20.96
C ASP A 931 -16.69 23.00 -22.08
N ASP A 932 -16.00 23.06 -23.23
CA ASP A 932 -16.15 22.13 -24.36
C ASP A 932 -14.94 21.17 -24.52
N THR A 933 -14.99 20.05 -23.78
CA THR A 933 -14.45 18.67 -24.00
C THR A 933 -13.18 18.34 -24.82
N TYR A 934 -12.49 19.27 -25.48
CA TYR A 934 -11.46 19.01 -26.49
C TYR A 934 -10.06 19.46 -26.08
N SER A 935 -9.06 18.60 -26.29
CA SER A 935 -7.63 18.98 -26.27
C SER A 935 -7.27 19.89 -27.45
N LEU A 936 -6.09 20.52 -27.46
CA LEU A 936 -5.61 21.30 -28.64
C LEU A 936 -5.62 20.46 -29.93
N ILE A 937 -5.26 19.17 -29.81
CA ILE A 937 -5.33 18.19 -30.91
C ILE A 937 -6.78 17.98 -31.35
N GLY A 938 -7.70 17.79 -30.41
CA GLY A 938 -9.13 17.61 -30.68
C GLY A 938 -9.79 18.84 -31.32
N TYR A 939 -9.44 20.04 -30.85
CA TYR A 939 -9.93 21.30 -31.41
C TYR A 939 -9.42 21.53 -32.84
N ALA A 940 -8.12 21.31 -33.09
CA ALA A 940 -7.56 21.37 -34.43
C ALA A 940 -8.17 20.32 -35.38
N TRP A 941 -8.46 19.12 -34.88
CA TRP A 941 -9.14 18.07 -35.63
C TRP A 941 -10.58 18.45 -36.02
N VAL A 942 -11.38 18.99 -35.09
CA VAL A 942 -12.76 19.41 -35.35
C VAL A 942 -12.80 20.52 -36.41
N LEU A 943 -11.99 21.57 -36.26
CA LEU A 943 -11.86 22.63 -37.27
C LEU A 943 -11.39 22.10 -38.63
N TRP A 944 -10.52 21.09 -38.65
CA TRP A 944 -10.09 20.47 -39.91
C TRP A 944 -11.20 19.64 -40.57
N GLN A 945 -12.00 18.89 -39.82
CA GLN A 945 -13.16 18.17 -40.38
C GLN A 945 -14.25 19.12 -40.91
N GLN A 946 -14.35 20.33 -40.36
CA GLN A 946 -15.33 21.35 -40.79
C GLN A 946 -14.84 22.18 -41.98
N GLY A 947 -13.53 22.21 -42.25
CA GLY A 947 -12.87 23.09 -43.23
C GLY A 947 -12.35 24.39 -42.62
N ASP A 948 -12.83 24.76 -41.43
CA ASP A 948 -12.54 26.00 -40.70
C ASP A 948 -11.16 26.04 -40.01
N SER A 949 -10.16 25.35 -40.58
CA SER A 949 -8.78 25.29 -40.03
C SER A 949 -8.11 26.66 -39.88
N LEU A 950 -8.59 27.71 -40.57
CA LEU A 950 -8.11 29.08 -40.39
C LEU A 950 -8.48 29.68 -39.03
N GLU A 951 -9.50 29.19 -38.32
CA GLU A 951 -9.81 29.62 -36.93
C GLU A 951 -8.72 29.23 -35.92
N LEU A 952 -7.87 28.27 -36.28
CA LEU A 952 -6.72 27.88 -35.47
C LEU A 952 -5.63 28.98 -35.49
N LYS A 953 -5.63 29.91 -36.47
CA LYS A 953 -4.59 30.93 -36.68
C LYS A 953 -4.47 31.89 -35.49
N ASP A 954 -3.25 32.03 -34.97
CA ASP A 954 -2.96 33.05 -33.94
C ASP A 954 -3.26 34.45 -34.48
N LEU A 955 -4.16 35.19 -33.82
CA LEU A 955 -4.59 36.54 -34.22
C LEU A 955 -3.42 37.53 -34.37
N SER A 956 -2.29 37.28 -33.69
CA SER A 956 -1.06 38.08 -33.82
C SER A 956 -0.34 37.95 -35.17
N LEU A 957 -0.71 36.98 -36.01
CA LEU A 957 -0.12 36.76 -37.34
C LEU A 957 -0.69 37.69 -38.43
N GLY A 958 -1.88 38.27 -38.21
CA GLY A 958 -2.51 39.22 -39.13
C GLY A 958 -2.61 38.75 -40.58
N ASN A 959 -2.37 39.68 -41.51
CA ASN A 959 -2.49 39.48 -42.96
C ASN A 959 -1.16 39.10 -43.64
N THR A 960 -0.08 38.87 -42.89
CA THR A 960 1.23 38.42 -43.42
C THR A 960 1.42 36.91 -43.35
N CYS A 961 0.39 36.18 -42.91
CA CYS A 961 0.32 34.72 -42.92
C CYS A 961 -0.10 34.23 -44.30
N ASP A 962 0.73 33.40 -44.94
CA ASP A 962 0.36 32.68 -46.15
C ASP A 962 -0.65 31.59 -45.76
N GLU A 963 -1.90 31.73 -46.21
CA GLU A 963 -2.99 30.85 -45.79
C GLU A 963 -2.88 29.45 -46.41
N GLN A 964 -2.26 29.29 -47.58
CA GLN A 964 -2.01 27.98 -48.18
C GLN A 964 -0.92 27.24 -47.41
N GLN A 965 0.19 27.92 -47.13
CA GLN A 965 1.28 27.37 -46.32
C GLN A 965 0.83 27.09 -44.88
N PHE A 966 -0.04 27.93 -44.30
CA PHE A 966 -0.64 27.72 -42.98
C PHE A 966 -1.53 26.46 -42.96
N LEU A 967 -2.48 26.35 -43.89
CA LEU A 967 -3.37 25.19 -43.98
C LEU A 967 -2.59 23.90 -44.22
N ARG A 968 -1.57 23.94 -45.10
CA ARG A 968 -0.64 22.84 -45.35
C ARG A 968 0.12 22.44 -44.08
N THR A 969 0.57 23.42 -43.29
CA THR A 969 1.26 23.19 -42.01
C THR A 969 0.34 22.55 -40.97
N VAL A 970 -0.91 22.99 -40.84
CA VAL A 970 -1.91 22.38 -39.95
C VAL A 970 -2.23 20.95 -40.37
N HIS A 971 -2.40 20.69 -41.67
CA HIS A 971 -2.66 19.36 -42.22
C HIS A 971 -1.52 18.39 -41.92
N VAL A 972 -0.26 18.81 -42.11
CA VAL A 972 0.91 17.97 -41.75
C VAL A 972 1.02 17.77 -40.24
N ALA A 973 0.68 18.78 -39.42
CA ALA A 973 0.62 18.60 -37.96
C ALA A 973 -0.38 17.53 -37.54
N LEU A 974 -1.54 17.45 -38.19
CA LEU A 974 -2.55 16.40 -37.98
C LEU A 974 -2.06 15.01 -38.45
N LEU A 975 -1.30 14.92 -39.54
CA LEU A 975 -0.58 13.69 -39.93
C LEU A 975 0.48 13.28 -38.91
N CYS A 976 1.09 14.22 -38.19
CA CYS A 976 2.07 13.93 -37.15
C CYS A 976 1.44 13.41 -35.84
N VAL A 977 0.23 13.84 -35.47
CA VAL A 977 -0.45 13.45 -34.21
C VAL A 977 -1.44 12.26 -34.33
N GLN A 978 -1.28 11.44 -35.38
CA GLN A 978 -2.10 10.24 -35.59
C GLN A 978 -2.00 9.24 -34.43
N GLU A 979 -3.10 8.51 -34.15
CA GLU A 979 -3.17 7.53 -33.06
C GLU A 979 -2.12 6.43 -33.23
N ASN A 980 -2.10 5.72 -34.36
CA ASN A 980 -1.09 4.69 -34.61
C ASN A 980 0.25 5.31 -35.02
N ALA A 981 1.35 4.81 -34.46
CA ALA A 981 2.69 5.23 -34.84
C ALA A 981 3.05 4.92 -36.31
N ILE A 982 2.39 3.94 -36.94
CA ILE A 982 2.63 3.60 -38.35
C ILE A 982 2.10 4.67 -39.32
N ASP A 983 0.93 5.26 -39.03
CA ASP A 983 0.22 6.23 -39.88
C ASP A 983 0.91 7.61 -39.94
N ARG A 984 1.74 7.94 -38.93
CA ARG A 984 2.52 9.18 -38.88
C ARG A 984 3.63 9.19 -39.94
N PRO A 985 3.99 10.32 -40.56
CA PRO A 985 5.13 10.39 -41.48
C PRO A 985 6.48 10.16 -40.77
N THR A 986 7.53 9.79 -41.51
CA THR A 986 8.93 9.98 -41.07
C THR A 986 9.33 11.45 -41.21
N THR A 987 10.40 11.88 -40.56
CA THR A 987 10.85 13.28 -40.62
C THR A 987 11.19 13.73 -42.05
N SER A 988 11.73 12.84 -42.90
CA SER A 988 12.01 13.16 -44.31
C SER A 988 10.74 13.31 -45.15
N GLU A 989 9.72 12.48 -44.93
CA GLU A 989 8.42 12.63 -45.62
C GLU A 989 7.72 13.90 -45.15
N MET A 990 7.68 14.14 -43.84
CA MET A 990 7.11 15.34 -43.22
C MET A 990 7.76 16.64 -43.73
N ILE A 991 9.09 16.70 -43.86
CA ILE A 991 9.79 17.86 -44.44
C ILE A 991 9.42 18.03 -45.91
N SER A 992 9.38 16.94 -46.68
CA SER A 992 8.93 17.01 -48.08
C SER A 992 7.46 17.45 -48.20
N MET A 993 6.60 17.06 -47.26
CA MET A 993 5.21 17.50 -47.19
C MET A 993 5.10 18.99 -46.83
N LEU A 994 5.92 19.51 -45.92
CA LEU A 994 5.93 20.92 -45.52
C LEU A 994 6.54 21.85 -46.58
N LEU A 995 7.60 21.44 -47.29
CA LEU A 995 8.40 22.32 -48.15
C LEU A 995 8.14 22.18 -49.67
N ASN A 996 7.35 21.19 -50.11
CA ASN A 996 7.02 21.01 -51.53
C ASN A 996 5.50 21.01 -51.75
N ASP A 997 4.97 22.16 -52.16
CA ASP A 997 3.54 22.39 -52.36
C ASP A 997 2.92 21.51 -53.46
N SER A 998 3.73 21.01 -54.40
CA SER A 998 3.25 20.13 -55.48
C SER A 998 2.90 18.70 -55.03
N ILE A 999 3.23 18.32 -53.79
CA ILE A 999 2.90 17.00 -53.25
C ILE A 999 1.47 16.99 -52.71
N SER A 1000 0.63 16.11 -53.25
CA SER A 1000 -0.68 15.77 -52.67
C SER A 1000 -0.49 15.09 -51.31
N LEU A 1001 -1.18 15.59 -50.29
CA LEU A 1001 -1.10 15.04 -48.93
C LEU A 1001 -2.17 13.95 -48.71
N PRO A 1002 -1.87 12.88 -47.95
CA PRO A 1002 -2.88 11.91 -47.53
C PRO A 1002 -3.83 12.55 -46.51
N THR A 1003 -5.07 12.07 -46.45
CA THR A 1003 -6.06 12.50 -45.45
C THR A 1003 -5.70 11.98 -44.05
N PRO A 1004 -5.57 12.85 -43.02
CA PRO A 1004 -5.42 12.44 -41.62
C PRO A 1004 -6.57 11.57 -41.12
N ASN A 1005 -6.27 10.48 -40.39
CA ASN A 1005 -7.25 9.74 -39.61
C ASN A 1005 -7.44 10.38 -38.23
N ARG A 1006 -8.40 9.86 -37.45
CA ARG A 1006 -8.77 10.38 -36.13
C ARG A 1006 -7.57 10.33 -35.14
N PRO A 1007 -7.19 11.44 -34.49
CA PRO A 1007 -6.17 11.45 -33.46
C PRO A 1007 -6.71 11.06 -32.08
N THR A 1008 -5.82 10.63 -31.18
CA THR A 1008 -6.16 10.18 -29.82
C THR A 1008 -6.63 11.34 -28.92
N PHE A 1009 -7.34 11.00 -27.83
CA PHE A 1009 -7.82 11.92 -26.77
C PHE A 1009 -8.96 12.87 -27.16
N LEU A 1010 -9.99 12.33 -27.80
CA LEU A 1010 -11.33 12.94 -27.91
C LEU A 1010 -12.24 12.38 -26.79
N MET A 1011 -12.27 13.03 -25.62
CA MET A 1011 -13.16 12.68 -24.50
C MET A 1011 -14.55 13.32 -24.66
N GLY A 1012 -15.34 12.83 -25.61
CA GLY A 1012 -16.73 13.27 -25.82
C GLY A 1012 -17.44 12.41 -26.86
N GLY A 1013 -18.67 11.98 -26.54
CA GLY A 1013 -19.49 11.11 -27.40
C GLY A 1013 -19.70 9.71 -26.81
N GLY A 1014 -20.83 9.50 -26.13
CA GLY A 1014 -21.27 8.17 -25.67
C GLY A 1014 -21.93 7.34 -26.77
N ASP A 1015 -22.11 6.05 -26.53
CA ASP A 1015 -22.65 5.07 -27.49
C ASP A 1015 -23.99 5.48 -28.11
N SER A 1016 -23.94 6.09 -29.29
CA SER A 1016 -25.08 6.25 -30.18
C SER A 1016 -25.18 4.98 -31.02
N LYS A 1017 -26.13 4.11 -30.69
CA LYS A 1017 -26.26 2.79 -31.36
C LYS A 1017 -26.36 2.94 -32.87
N SER A 1018 -25.70 2.01 -33.57
CA SER A 1018 -25.83 1.81 -35.01
C SER A 1018 -27.30 1.79 -35.44
N THR A 1019 -27.72 2.79 -36.20
CA THR A 1019 -28.95 2.75 -36.99
C THR A 1019 -28.54 2.92 -38.45
N SER A 1020 -28.59 1.82 -39.21
CA SER A 1020 -28.17 1.79 -40.60
C SER A 1020 -29.14 2.57 -41.49
N TYR A 1021 -28.64 3.63 -42.12
CA TYR A 1021 -29.26 4.21 -43.30
C TYR A 1021 -28.20 4.33 -44.39
N GLU A 1022 -28.41 3.60 -45.48
CA GLU A 1022 -27.64 3.78 -46.69
C GLU A 1022 -27.96 5.16 -47.27
N THR A 1023 -26.95 5.99 -47.47
CA THR A 1023 -27.04 7.15 -48.36
C THR A 1023 -25.71 7.23 -49.10
N LYS A 1024 -25.79 7.44 -50.41
CA LYS A 1024 -24.63 7.30 -51.30
C LYS A 1024 -23.57 8.35 -51.00
N ALA A 1025 -22.31 7.99 -51.18
CA ALA A 1025 -21.27 8.98 -51.40
C ALA A 1025 -21.51 9.65 -52.76
N GLU A 1026 -21.61 10.97 -52.77
CA GLU A 1026 -21.51 11.79 -53.98
C GLU A 1026 -20.29 12.70 -53.82
N ASP A 1027 -19.41 12.69 -54.84
CA ASP A 1027 -18.19 13.49 -54.84
C ASP A 1027 -18.50 14.99 -54.93
N PHE A 1028 -17.92 15.79 -54.05
CA PHE A 1028 -17.95 17.25 -54.14
C PHE A 1028 -16.54 17.84 -54.25
N SER A 1029 -15.99 17.77 -55.45
CA SER A 1029 -14.82 18.56 -55.85
C SER A 1029 -15.19 20.04 -55.99
N VAL A 1030 -14.59 20.93 -55.19
CA VAL A 1030 -14.85 22.36 -55.24
C VAL A 1030 -13.84 23.08 -56.15
N ASN A 1031 -14.13 23.12 -57.45
CA ASN A 1031 -14.29 24.39 -58.19
C ASN A 1031 -14.62 24.12 -59.66
N ASN A 1032 -15.59 24.86 -60.18
CA ASN A 1032 -16.09 24.78 -61.56
C ASN A 1032 -16.07 26.18 -62.17
N VAL A 1033 -15.89 26.29 -63.49
CA VAL A 1033 -16.43 27.31 -64.42
C VAL A 1033 -15.69 27.23 -65.77
N THR A 1034 -16.32 26.56 -66.76
CA THR A 1034 -16.38 26.83 -68.24
C THR A 1034 -15.10 27.23 -69.04
N ILE A 1035 -14.85 26.89 -70.31
CA ILE A 1035 -15.57 26.24 -71.45
C ILE A 1035 -14.50 26.00 -72.57
N SER A 1036 -14.57 25.10 -73.57
CA SER A 1036 -15.18 23.77 -73.79
C SER A 1036 -14.69 23.18 -75.15
N VAL A 1037 -15.34 22.15 -75.70
CA VAL A 1037 -15.23 21.61 -77.09
C VAL A 1037 -14.00 20.74 -77.47
N VAL A 1038 -14.23 19.42 -77.46
CA VAL A 1038 -13.99 18.39 -78.51
C VAL A 1038 -12.98 18.70 -79.64
N GLY A 1039 -12.04 17.76 -79.92
CA GLY A 1039 -11.27 17.79 -81.17
C GLY A 1039 -10.18 16.70 -81.35
N SER A 1040 -10.58 15.47 -81.64
CA SER A 1040 -9.72 14.31 -81.92
C SER A 1040 -8.48 14.53 -82.82
N ARG A 1041 -7.28 14.25 -82.29
CA ARG A 1041 -6.32 13.26 -82.85
C ARG A 1041 -5.17 12.94 -81.90
#